data_AF-A0A6A4VVZ6-F1
#
_entry.id   AF-A0A6A4VVZ6-F1
#
_cell.length_a   1.000
_cell.length_b   1.000
_cell.length_c   1.000
_cell.angle_alpha   90.00
_cell.angle_beta   90.00
_cell.angle_gamma   90.00
#
_symmetry.space_group_name_H-M   'P 1'
#
loop_
_entity.id
_entity.type
_entity.pdbx_description
1 polymer ?
#
loop_
_entity_poly.entity_id
_entity_poly.type
_entity_poly.pdbx_seq_one_letter_code
_entity_poly.pdbx_strand_id
1 'polypeptide(L)'
;MFLQETKLTSKDTFRIHGYHVIRRDRTRGRRAETTFGGGEATLIREGTPFTVLDSRCTAPEDETTDALLVELQCPLRIKTLNVYVPPIRASSMSDTRTQHFTPDQWPHDTNAMIFGDVNGHSAAWDPLVEEDAIGEQVQEWISQRDFVVANSGAPTRQSPAPPYALSTPDITLHHSSLTNRVEWETLTALPSDHFPILVKVRVGKRKKEEKRKTKPSFKKADWALFEKIIEEKLAASPERDPVPWWTEEVDEAVRRRDELRAQAKADPAAGAAWREAAKEASLTITKARQESWRTFASGLSLRSDVGQVWSTIRAIDGRSATTRRDDATLRVGNRRTSKDSEKADAFMRVYSAVSHLPPRVREDRRVTHELTDFLRTPCTQCGHSRRGCCSPFSEAEMTEELSRLPARKAAGLDRIANEMLGAVTSPALFNLFINDITDDFPPGVSASLYADDLAIWCSDRDVSAAETKVQRALDSLEEWARRWKMVVSLEKTTSTIFTLDPAEARREAALHFQGQPVKFSPTTTFLGITLDRSLTFTGHVKTIKAKMLQRNNVLRAISGTTWGCSPSDLRSTYLAFSRACADYAAGAWMPGLSESGLRELETVQRQACRTITGCVRSTPVDALAREADLLPFSARRRQLAAVAMERHSRDLPGDPVQRILLPENRPRQRLRYDRGWARTGQEISKDAGLDDFPREPFLVVASTPPWESPPPPTVLFHTGLVRPLPQNAPAEQRRTAAEETLAGLPNPDVQAFTDGSATAGTERGGAGAVVYRSGREVKRIRAPAGRFTSSYTAELLALRETLKYIESILTDQDPALNIQLCTDSLSSLMRLREGPANQTERVADQVWLSLRRLGRRHRVDLQWVPGHAGVAGNEIADAVAREAAELPQDGTPITFAAAKSLLKRHVSREWVESTRHSRPAPATRPHLSHDYHDVVGPGRVRLADRLGLSRREGTALARLRTGHSPALQAYRHFIGAEEDDGCPTCDGGVREDAEHFLTSCPATARVRHDVFGREDPTLREVFADPCRVIEFLRRLGRL
;
A
#
# COMPACT_ATOMS: atom_id res chain seq x y z
N MET A 1 48.30 -7.69 40.87
CA MET A 1 47.21 -8.17 41.74
C MET A 1 47.18 -7.25 42.95
N PHE A 2 46.00 -6.75 43.29
CA PHE A 2 45.79 -5.83 44.40
C PHE A 2 45.03 -6.62 45.47
N LEU A 3 45.57 -6.66 46.69
CA LEU A 3 45.00 -7.36 47.83
C LEU A 3 44.71 -6.33 48.92
N GLN A 4 43.46 -6.27 49.33
CA GLN A 4 42.97 -5.45 50.44
C GLN A 4 42.71 -6.34 51.68
N GLU A 5 42.78 -5.75 52.86
CA GLU A 5 42.63 -6.43 54.16
C GLU A 5 43.46 -7.72 54.32
N THR A 6 44.78 -7.64 54.09
CA THR A 6 45.70 -8.78 54.09
C THR A 6 45.84 -9.50 55.44
N LYS A 7 45.47 -8.85 56.54
CA LYS A 7 45.62 -9.31 57.93
C LYS A 7 47.05 -9.64 58.37
N LEU A 8 48.04 -9.17 57.62
CA LEU A 8 49.46 -9.36 57.91
C LEU A 8 49.95 -8.33 58.95
N THR A 9 50.97 -8.70 59.71
CA THR A 9 51.70 -7.82 60.61
C THR A 9 53.13 -7.61 60.11
N SER A 10 53.81 -6.59 60.63
CA SER A 10 55.23 -6.33 60.31
C SER A 10 56.17 -7.49 60.65
N LYS A 11 55.71 -8.48 61.42
CA LYS A 11 56.46 -9.71 61.76
C LYS A 11 56.25 -10.85 60.76
N ASP A 12 55.18 -10.82 59.97
CA ASP A 12 54.83 -11.89 59.03
C ASP A 12 55.65 -11.80 57.75
N THR A 13 56.18 -12.93 57.27
CA THR A 13 56.85 -13.00 55.98
C THR A 13 55.86 -13.48 54.91
N PHE A 14 55.57 -12.63 53.92
CA PHE A 14 54.64 -12.95 52.83
C PHE A 14 55.34 -12.76 51.49
N ARG A 15 55.50 -13.84 50.73
CA ARG A 15 56.11 -13.85 49.39
C ARG A 15 55.30 -14.76 48.47
N ILE A 16 55.09 -14.33 47.23
CA ILE A 16 54.53 -15.15 46.17
C ILE A 16 55.58 -15.26 45.08
N HIS A 17 55.98 -16.49 44.73
CA HIS A 17 56.98 -16.73 43.70
C HIS A 17 56.58 -16.10 42.35
N GLY A 18 57.51 -15.40 41.71
CA GLY A 18 57.29 -14.72 40.43
C GLY A 18 56.65 -13.34 40.55
N TYR A 19 56.51 -12.81 41.77
CA TYR A 19 55.94 -11.49 42.04
C TYR A 19 56.78 -10.69 43.05
N HIS A 20 57.00 -9.42 42.74
CA HIS A 20 57.40 -8.40 43.71
C HIS A 20 56.18 -8.03 44.56
N VAL A 21 56.28 -8.24 45.87
CA VAL A 21 55.23 -7.91 46.85
C VAL A 21 55.56 -6.58 47.50
N ILE A 22 54.77 -5.56 47.20
CA ILE A 22 54.83 -4.25 47.86
C ILE A 22 53.68 -4.21 48.83
N ARG A 23 53.94 -4.01 50.12
CA ARG A 23 52.88 -4.04 51.13
C ARG A 23 53.02 -2.91 52.14
N ARG A 24 51.89 -2.56 52.75
CA ARG A 24 51.80 -1.60 53.84
C ARG A 24 50.93 -2.21 54.94
N ASP A 25 51.56 -2.53 56.06
CA ASP A 25 50.88 -3.19 57.19
C ASP A 25 50.35 -2.15 58.17
N ARG A 26 49.15 -2.41 58.70
CA ARG A 26 48.49 -1.53 59.67
C ARG A 26 49.12 -1.68 61.05
N THR A 27 49.44 -0.57 61.72
CA THR A 27 50.20 -0.55 62.97
C THR A 27 49.35 -0.44 64.26
N ARG A 28 48.03 -0.18 64.17
CA ARG A 28 47.09 -0.15 65.31
C ARG A 28 45.86 -1.05 65.06
N GLY A 29 45.53 -1.91 66.01
CA GLY A 29 44.40 -2.85 65.95
C GLY A 29 43.05 -2.23 66.39
N ARG A 30 41.93 -2.92 66.09
CA ARG A 30 40.54 -2.50 66.45
C ARG A 30 40.25 -2.48 67.96
N ARG A 31 41.16 -2.94 68.83
CA ARG A 31 41.05 -2.90 70.30
C ARG A 31 42.40 -2.53 70.91
N ALA A 32 42.40 -1.71 71.97
CA ALA A 32 43.59 -1.12 72.58
C ALA A 32 44.63 -2.13 73.13
N GLU A 33 44.32 -3.43 73.20
CA GLU A 33 45.21 -4.45 73.77
C GLU A 33 45.50 -5.66 72.84
N THR A 34 45.12 -5.63 71.55
CA THR A 34 45.48 -6.73 70.61
C THR A 34 45.88 -6.21 69.23
N THR A 35 47.12 -6.48 68.82
CA THR A 35 47.60 -6.30 67.44
C THR A 35 47.04 -7.41 66.55
N PHE A 36 45.84 -7.20 65.99
CA PHE A 36 45.39 -7.98 64.83
C PHE A 36 45.95 -7.31 63.57
N GLY A 37 46.70 -8.08 62.77
CA GLY A 37 47.27 -7.62 61.50
C GLY A 37 46.19 -7.14 60.53
N GLY A 38 46.60 -6.29 59.59
CA GLY A 38 45.76 -5.60 58.62
C GLY A 38 46.64 -4.84 57.63
N GLY A 39 46.07 -4.23 56.59
CA GLY A 39 46.82 -3.51 55.56
C GLY A 39 46.66 -4.10 54.17
N GLU A 40 47.46 -3.61 53.22
CA GLU A 40 47.30 -3.89 51.79
C GLU A 40 48.58 -4.39 51.14
N ALA A 41 48.44 -5.16 50.06
CA ALA A 41 49.55 -5.61 49.24
C ALA A 41 49.27 -5.48 47.74
N THR A 42 50.22 -4.90 47.01
CA THR A 42 50.23 -4.86 45.55
C THR A 42 51.32 -5.81 45.04
N LEU A 43 50.90 -6.84 44.31
CA LEU A 43 51.78 -7.86 43.75
C LEU A 43 51.97 -7.62 42.26
N ILE A 44 53.22 -7.37 41.87
CA ILE A 44 53.63 -7.06 40.50
C ILE A 44 54.50 -8.18 39.97
N ARG A 45 54.15 -8.74 38.82
CA ARG A 45 54.88 -9.87 38.23
C ARG A 45 56.33 -9.48 37.96
N GLU A 46 57.27 -10.34 38.36
CA GLU A 46 58.70 -10.18 38.09
C GLU A 46 58.94 -9.91 36.59
N GLY A 47 59.80 -8.93 36.29
CA GLY A 47 60.04 -8.44 34.93
C GLY A 47 59.13 -7.30 34.47
N THR A 48 58.13 -6.91 35.26
CA THR A 48 57.34 -5.69 35.00
C THR A 48 58.02 -4.51 35.69
N PRO A 49 58.50 -3.47 34.99
CA PRO A 49 59.15 -2.34 35.64
C PRO A 49 58.12 -1.44 36.34
N PHE A 50 58.40 -1.04 37.58
CA PHE A 50 57.50 -0.20 38.39
C PHE A 50 58.28 0.70 39.37
N THR A 51 57.60 1.72 39.90
CA THR A 51 58.11 2.60 40.95
C THR A 51 57.06 2.78 42.04
N VAL A 52 57.44 2.61 43.31
CA VAL A 52 56.58 2.87 44.47
C VAL A 52 56.60 4.37 44.77
N LEU A 53 55.43 4.99 44.87
CA LEU A 53 55.30 6.42 45.13
C LEU A 53 54.90 6.61 46.59
N ASP A 54 55.86 6.99 47.45
CA ASP A 54 55.65 7.13 48.90
C ASP A 54 55.04 8.49 49.26
N SER A 55 53.82 8.72 48.78
CA SER A 55 53.01 9.90 49.09
C SER A 55 51.78 9.46 49.89
N ARG A 56 51.52 10.11 51.04
CA ARG A 56 50.28 9.87 51.80
C ARG A 56 49.08 10.19 50.89
N CYS A 57 48.39 9.15 50.42
CA CYS A 57 47.18 9.25 49.58
C CYS A 57 45.89 9.30 50.43
N THR A 58 46.04 9.53 51.74
CA THR A 58 44.96 9.66 52.72
C THR A 58 45.11 10.98 53.47
N ALA A 59 44.00 11.55 53.95
CA ALA A 59 44.03 12.76 54.74
C ALA A 59 44.83 12.55 56.05
N PRO A 60 45.51 13.58 56.59
CA PRO A 60 46.27 13.46 57.83
C PRO A 60 45.45 12.96 59.04
N GLU A 61 44.15 13.25 59.05
CA GLU A 61 43.21 12.85 60.11
C GLU A 61 42.54 11.49 59.84
N ASP A 62 42.72 10.91 58.65
CA ASP A 62 42.25 9.55 58.33
C ASP A 62 43.30 8.52 58.73
N GLU A 63 43.16 8.01 59.97
CA GLU A 63 43.99 6.94 60.51
C GLU A 63 43.47 5.52 60.18
N THR A 64 42.38 5.40 59.41
CA THR A 64 41.65 4.14 59.22
C THR A 64 41.78 3.53 57.83
N THR A 65 41.88 4.36 56.80
CA THR A 65 42.04 3.95 55.40
C THR A 65 43.48 3.52 55.13
N ASP A 66 43.66 2.35 54.53
CA ASP A 66 44.95 1.94 54.00
C ASP A 66 45.02 2.29 52.51
N ALA A 67 46.17 2.79 52.06
CA ALA A 67 46.37 3.12 50.65
C ALA A 67 47.84 2.94 50.24
N LEU A 68 48.05 2.40 49.03
CA LEU A 68 49.36 2.16 48.43
C LEU A 68 49.37 2.51 46.93
N LEU A 69 50.21 3.48 46.54
CA LEU A 69 50.33 3.98 45.17
C LEU A 69 51.58 3.43 44.46
N VAL A 70 51.39 2.85 43.28
CA VAL A 70 52.48 2.32 42.45
C VAL A 70 52.30 2.76 40.99
N GLU A 71 53.38 3.14 40.31
CA GLU A 71 53.34 3.43 38.86
C GLU A 71 53.96 2.29 38.05
N LEU A 72 53.19 1.75 37.10
CA LEU A 72 53.61 0.72 36.14
C LEU A 72 54.21 1.37 34.89
N GLN A 73 55.47 1.06 34.58
CA GLN A 73 56.21 1.63 33.45
C GLN A 73 55.89 0.92 32.11
N CYS A 74 54.60 0.75 31.81
CA CYS A 74 54.13 0.28 30.50
C CYS A 74 54.05 1.46 29.50
N PRO A 75 53.77 1.24 28.19
CA PRO A 75 53.72 2.31 27.20
C PRO A 75 52.76 3.47 27.52
N LEU A 76 51.78 3.26 28.40
CA LEU A 76 50.84 4.28 28.86
C LEU A 76 51.21 4.91 30.22
N ARG A 77 52.25 4.41 30.91
CA ARG A 77 52.64 4.77 32.29
C ARG A 77 51.44 4.90 33.24
N ILE A 78 50.95 3.77 33.72
CA ILE A 78 49.69 3.71 34.48
C ILE A 78 49.99 3.81 35.98
N LYS A 79 49.43 4.82 36.66
CA LYS A 79 49.47 4.93 38.12
C LYS A 79 48.32 4.14 38.72
N THR A 80 48.60 3.24 39.65
CA THR A 80 47.60 2.36 40.28
C THR A 80 47.58 2.59 41.78
N LEU A 81 46.45 3.06 42.30
CA LEU A 81 46.20 3.16 43.73
C LEU A 81 45.47 1.90 44.20
N ASN A 82 46.03 1.20 45.17
CA ASN A 82 45.32 0.22 45.98
C ASN A 82 44.76 0.95 47.22
N VAL A 83 43.48 0.77 47.55
CA VAL A 83 42.86 1.45 48.71
C VAL A 83 41.83 0.57 49.43
N TYR A 84 41.83 0.60 50.75
CA TYR A 84 40.94 -0.17 51.60
C TYR A 84 40.37 0.72 52.69
N VAL A 85 39.06 0.94 52.64
CA VAL A 85 38.31 1.72 53.62
C VAL A 85 37.54 0.72 54.48
N PRO A 86 37.90 0.53 55.77
CA PRO A 86 37.26 -0.47 56.60
C PRO A 86 35.83 -0.05 56.99
N PRO A 87 34.87 -0.99 57.09
CA PRO A 87 33.52 -0.68 57.56
C PRO A 87 33.56 -0.38 59.08
N ILE A 88 32.98 0.75 59.48
CA ILE A 88 32.80 1.13 60.90
C ILE A 88 31.33 0.93 61.27
N ARG A 89 31.05 0.01 62.20
CA ARG A 89 29.67 -0.33 62.61
C ARG A 89 29.34 0.35 63.93
N ALA A 90 28.62 1.48 63.86
CA ALA A 90 28.22 2.27 65.03
C ALA A 90 27.37 1.49 66.07
N SER A 91 26.74 0.38 65.68
CA SER A 91 25.90 -0.46 66.53
C SER A 91 26.66 -1.51 67.37
N SER A 92 27.97 -1.68 67.14
CA SER A 92 28.81 -2.57 67.95
C SER A 92 29.37 -1.79 69.14
N MET A 93 29.00 -2.16 70.37
CA MET A 93 29.55 -1.56 71.61
C MET A 93 31.08 -1.70 71.78
N SER A 94 31.80 -2.26 70.79
CA SER A 94 33.24 -2.53 70.83
C SER A 94 34.07 -1.84 69.73
N ASP A 95 33.48 -1.04 68.84
CA ASP A 95 34.22 -0.28 67.80
C ASP A 95 34.13 1.23 68.11
N THR A 96 35.21 1.81 68.63
CA THR A 96 35.28 3.21 69.08
C THR A 96 35.89 4.16 68.03
N ARG A 97 36.06 3.70 66.78
CA ARG A 97 36.69 4.47 65.71
C ARG A 97 35.69 5.42 65.04
N THR A 98 36.16 6.60 64.63
CA THR A 98 35.38 7.58 63.86
C THR A 98 35.82 7.55 62.39
N GLN A 99 34.88 7.57 61.45
CA GLN A 99 35.19 7.55 60.00
C GLN A 99 35.55 8.98 59.53
N HIS A 100 36.81 9.19 59.16
CA HIS A 100 37.34 10.46 58.62
C HIS A 100 37.73 10.35 57.13
N PHE A 101 37.18 9.35 56.43
CA PHE A 101 37.50 9.07 55.03
C PHE A 101 37.18 10.25 54.11
N THR A 102 38.11 10.58 53.20
CA THR A 102 37.89 11.46 52.04
C THR A 102 38.79 11.02 50.87
N PRO A 103 38.27 10.98 49.62
CA PRO A 103 39.04 10.63 48.42
C PRO A 103 39.88 11.80 47.85
N ASP A 104 39.87 12.99 48.46
CA ASP A 104 40.50 14.20 47.88
C ASP A 104 42.00 14.07 47.58
N GLN A 105 42.70 13.21 48.31
CA GLN A 105 44.14 12.95 48.14
C GLN A 105 44.46 11.81 47.15
N TRP A 106 43.45 11.24 46.49
CA TRP A 106 43.64 10.22 45.45
C TRP A 106 44.29 10.80 44.18
N PRO A 107 45.08 10.01 43.45
CA PRO A 107 45.75 10.48 42.24
C PRO A 107 44.70 10.81 41.17
N HIS A 108 44.80 12.00 40.59
CA HIS A 108 43.86 12.49 39.58
C HIS A 108 44.50 12.76 38.21
N ASP A 109 45.74 12.28 38.01
CA ASP A 109 46.46 12.45 36.74
C ASP A 109 45.92 11.55 35.62
N THR A 110 46.24 11.90 34.37
CA THR A 110 45.92 11.04 33.22
C THR A 110 46.55 9.65 33.36
N ASN A 111 45.81 8.61 32.96
CA ASN A 111 46.21 7.20 33.07
C ASN A 111 46.35 6.67 34.51
N ALA A 112 45.76 7.36 35.49
CA ALA A 112 45.59 6.80 36.83
C ALA A 112 44.39 5.83 36.89
N MET A 113 44.53 4.81 37.73
CA MET A 113 43.52 3.82 38.06
C MET A 113 43.49 3.59 39.56
N ILE A 114 42.30 3.40 40.11
CA ILE A 114 42.06 3.19 41.54
C ILE A 114 41.35 1.86 41.68
N PHE A 115 41.89 0.98 42.52
CA PHE A 115 41.33 -0.32 42.84
C PHE A 115 41.14 -0.37 44.34
N GLY A 116 39.91 -0.43 44.81
CA GLY A 116 39.71 -0.44 46.24
C GLY A 116 38.47 -1.14 46.73
N ASP A 117 38.58 -1.72 47.91
CA ASP A 117 37.42 -2.11 48.71
C ASP A 117 37.08 -0.94 49.63
N VAL A 118 36.13 -0.12 49.18
CA VAL A 118 35.77 1.13 49.87
C VAL A 118 34.66 0.92 50.89
N ASN A 119 34.06 -0.28 50.95
CA ASN A 119 32.92 -0.59 51.81
C ASN A 119 31.82 0.49 51.77
N GLY A 120 31.65 1.10 50.60
CA GLY A 120 30.71 2.18 50.32
C GLY A 120 29.89 1.87 49.08
N HIS A 121 28.62 2.21 49.13
CA HIS A 121 27.64 1.88 48.11
C HIS A 121 27.13 3.15 47.46
N SER A 122 27.06 3.18 46.13
CA SER A 122 26.49 4.27 45.36
C SER A 122 25.83 3.71 44.11
N ALA A 123 24.76 4.35 43.66
CA ALA A 123 24.07 3.96 42.44
C ALA A 123 24.99 3.96 41.20
N ALA A 124 26.11 4.69 41.24
CA ALA A 124 27.08 4.74 40.15
C ALA A 124 27.84 3.42 39.90
N TRP A 125 28.08 2.58 40.92
CA TRP A 125 28.78 1.29 40.76
C TRP A 125 28.11 0.10 41.42
N ASP A 126 27.25 0.33 42.43
CA ASP A 126 26.52 -0.72 43.13
C ASP A 126 25.00 -0.54 43.00
N PRO A 127 24.37 -1.13 41.96
CA PRO A 127 22.92 -1.03 41.80
C PRO A 127 22.13 -1.93 42.78
N LEU A 128 22.81 -2.69 43.66
CA LEU A 128 22.19 -3.71 44.51
C LEU A 128 21.92 -3.24 45.94
N VAL A 129 22.61 -2.18 46.38
CA VAL A 129 22.51 -1.62 47.73
C VAL A 129 22.26 -0.12 47.62
N GLU A 130 21.45 0.43 48.51
CA GLU A 130 21.19 1.87 48.56
C GLU A 130 22.48 2.65 48.86
N GLU A 131 22.52 3.88 48.36
CA GLU A 131 23.69 4.75 48.51
C GLU A 131 23.95 5.09 49.99
N ASP A 132 25.21 5.04 50.40
CA ASP A 132 25.67 5.42 51.73
C ASP A 132 26.62 6.63 51.69
N ALA A 133 26.94 7.17 52.87
CA ALA A 133 27.74 8.39 52.99
C ALA A 133 29.17 8.25 52.44
N ILE A 134 29.73 7.04 52.34
CA ILE A 134 31.05 6.81 51.73
C ILE A 134 30.90 6.80 50.21
N GLY A 135 29.87 6.11 49.71
CA GLY A 135 29.53 6.08 48.30
C GLY A 135 29.20 7.47 47.74
N GLU A 136 28.44 8.28 48.47
CA GLU A 136 28.12 9.66 48.11
C GLU A 136 29.39 10.51 47.97
N GLN A 137 30.32 10.43 48.92
CA GLN A 137 31.59 11.17 48.87
C GLN A 137 32.48 10.76 47.70
N VAL A 138 32.57 9.46 47.40
CA VAL A 138 33.32 8.97 46.23
C VAL A 138 32.62 9.36 44.93
N GLN A 139 31.29 9.30 44.86
CA GLN A 139 30.53 9.73 43.69
C GLN A 139 30.68 11.23 43.43
N GLU A 140 30.64 12.06 44.48
CA GLU A 140 30.88 13.49 44.39
C GLU A 140 32.30 13.77 43.87
N TRP A 141 33.32 13.09 44.41
CA TRP A 141 34.69 13.21 43.93
C TRP A 141 34.83 12.79 42.46
N ILE A 142 34.21 11.68 42.04
CA ILE A 142 34.17 11.26 40.63
C ILE A 142 33.51 12.36 39.77
N SER A 143 32.42 12.97 40.23
CA SER A 143 31.72 14.00 39.45
C SER A 143 32.55 15.27 39.24
N GLN A 144 33.48 15.55 40.15
CA GLN A 144 34.37 16.71 40.11
C GLN A 144 35.69 16.43 39.36
N ARG A 145 35.95 15.18 38.97
CA ARG A 145 37.22 14.74 38.36
C ARG A 145 36.98 13.92 37.09
N ASP A 146 37.97 13.84 36.22
CA ASP A 146 37.85 13.10 34.95
C ASP A 146 38.00 11.58 35.14
N PHE A 147 37.24 10.99 36.07
CA PHE A 147 37.26 9.56 36.38
C PHE A 147 35.96 8.88 35.98
N VAL A 148 36.08 7.61 35.60
CA VAL A 148 34.98 6.77 35.17
C VAL A 148 34.99 5.50 35.99
N VAL A 149 33.80 5.09 36.42
CA VAL A 149 33.57 3.80 37.08
C VAL A 149 33.71 2.68 36.06
N ALA A 150 34.63 1.75 36.30
CA ALA A 150 34.85 0.60 35.43
C ALA A 150 33.91 -0.59 35.77
N ASN A 151 33.33 -0.59 36.97
CA ASN A 151 32.41 -1.62 37.43
C ASN A 151 31.23 -1.77 36.46
N SER A 152 30.90 -3.01 36.11
CA SER A 152 29.75 -3.31 35.23
C SER A 152 28.40 -3.34 35.95
N GLY A 153 28.38 -3.07 37.27
CA GLY A 153 27.23 -3.29 38.16
C GLY A 153 27.05 -4.75 38.58
N ALA A 154 27.94 -5.66 38.18
CA ALA A 154 28.00 -7.01 38.71
C ALA A 154 28.49 -6.99 40.17
N PRO A 155 27.91 -7.81 41.06
CA PRO A 155 28.31 -7.83 42.45
C PRO A 155 29.76 -8.25 42.59
N THR A 156 30.50 -7.59 43.46
CA THR A 156 31.88 -7.96 43.82
C THR A 156 31.94 -8.65 45.17
N ARG A 157 30.83 -8.73 45.89
CA ARG A 157 30.72 -9.40 47.17
C ARG A 157 29.39 -10.13 47.33
N GLN A 158 29.42 -11.28 47.98
CA GLN A 158 28.26 -11.97 48.50
C GLN A 158 28.37 -12.07 50.01
N SER A 159 27.36 -11.60 50.74
CA SER A 159 27.32 -11.76 52.19
C SER A 159 27.45 -13.25 52.56
N PRO A 160 28.37 -13.63 53.47
CA PRO A 160 28.54 -15.02 53.88
C PRO A 160 27.38 -15.52 54.77
N ALA A 161 26.50 -14.63 55.23
CA ALA A 161 25.34 -14.94 56.06
C ALA A 161 24.02 -14.81 55.26
N PRO A 162 23.04 -15.72 55.47
CA PRO A 162 21.71 -15.64 54.87
C PRO A 162 21.08 -14.24 55.08
N PRO A 163 20.47 -13.63 54.04
CA PRO A 163 20.03 -14.24 52.78
C PRO A 163 21.10 -14.31 51.67
N TYR A 164 22.39 -14.20 52.00
CA TYR A 164 23.50 -14.19 51.03
C TYR A 164 23.36 -13.07 50.00
N ALA A 165 22.98 -11.88 50.50
CA ALA A 165 22.78 -10.68 49.71
C ALA A 165 24.05 -10.31 48.94
N LEU A 166 23.86 -9.86 47.71
CA LEU A 166 24.93 -9.46 46.80
C LEU A 166 25.13 -7.95 46.90
N SER A 167 26.38 -7.51 46.91
CA SER A 167 26.75 -6.09 46.91
C SER A 167 28.06 -5.85 46.16
N THR A 168 28.41 -4.59 45.95
CA THR A 168 29.55 -4.13 45.16
C THR A 168 30.40 -3.10 45.92
N PRO A 169 30.95 -3.43 47.11
CA PRO A 169 31.79 -2.51 47.87
C PRO A 169 33.17 -2.29 47.24
N ASP A 170 33.58 -3.18 46.33
CA ASP A 170 34.86 -3.09 45.62
C ASP A 170 34.69 -2.25 44.35
N ILE A 171 35.35 -1.11 44.32
CA ILE A 171 35.31 -0.16 43.22
C ILE A 171 36.59 -0.22 42.38
N THR A 172 36.43 -0.12 41.06
CA THR A 172 37.51 0.14 40.13
C THR A 172 37.20 1.42 39.37
N LEU A 173 38.07 2.42 39.52
CA LEU A 173 37.99 3.68 38.79
C LEU A 173 39.18 3.82 37.85
N HIS A 174 38.98 4.51 36.73
CA HIS A 174 40.09 4.93 35.89
C HIS A 174 39.85 6.32 35.33
N HIS A 175 40.93 7.04 35.04
CA HIS A 175 40.84 8.30 34.33
C HIS A 175 40.20 8.10 32.95
N SER A 176 39.42 9.07 32.47
CA SER A 176 38.65 9.02 31.22
C SER A 176 39.52 8.69 29.99
N SER A 177 40.81 9.01 30.04
CA SER A 177 41.82 8.65 29.02
C SER A 177 41.95 7.14 28.76
N LEU A 178 41.48 6.30 29.68
CA LEU A 178 41.53 4.83 29.58
C LEU A 178 40.18 4.17 29.21
N THR A 179 39.08 4.92 29.07
CA THR A 179 37.70 4.38 28.92
C THR A 179 37.52 3.36 27.80
N ASN A 180 38.19 3.53 26.66
CA ASN A 180 38.09 2.59 25.52
C ASN A 180 39.16 1.46 25.57
N ARG A 181 39.90 1.36 26.67
CA ARG A 181 40.99 0.40 26.86
C ARG A 181 40.75 -0.54 28.04
N VAL A 182 39.85 -0.23 28.96
CA VAL A 182 39.59 -1.05 30.14
C VAL A 182 38.42 -2.00 29.88
N GLU A 183 38.66 -3.29 30.04
CA GLU A 183 37.63 -4.32 30.15
C GLU A 183 37.61 -4.79 31.62
N TRP A 184 36.43 -4.91 32.21
CA TRP A 184 36.26 -5.22 33.63
C TRP A 184 35.26 -6.36 33.77
N GLU A 185 35.58 -7.38 34.57
CA GLU A 185 34.66 -8.47 34.88
C GLU A 185 34.90 -9.00 36.30
N THR A 186 33.82 -9.41 36.96
CA THR A 186 33.90 -10.15 38.22
C THR A 186 34.05 -11.65 37.91
N LEU A 187 35.01 -12.32 38.55
CA LEU A 187 35.24 -13.76 38.45
C LEU A 187 34.63 -14.49 39.65
N THR A 188 34.17 -15.72 39.46
CA THR A 188 33.57 -16.56 40.53
C THR A 188 34.54 -17.61 41.06
N ALA A 189 35.85 -17.44 40.84
CA ALA A 189 36.83 -18.54 40.85
C ALA A 189 37.50 -18.82 42.21
N LEU A 190 37.13 -18.13 43.30
CA LEU A 190 37.73 -18.35 44.62
C LEU A 190 36.65 -18.50 45.72
N PRO A 191 36.87 -19.35 46.75
CA PRO A 191 35.98 -19.52 47.89
C PRO A 191 36.15 -18.36 48.88
N SER A 192 35.80 -17.15 48.46
CA SER A 192 35.85 -15.90 49.21
C SER A 192 34.48 -15.24 49.17
N ASP A 193 34.11 -14.49 50.21
CA ASP A 193 32.88 -13.69 50.21
C ASP A 193 33.01 -12.48 49.27
N HIS A 194 34.23 -12.05 48.95
CA HIS A 194 34.52 -11.16 47.82
C HIS A 194 34.89 -11.97 46.57
N PHE A 195 34.28 -11.60 45.45
CA PHE A 195 34.55 -12.14 44.14
C PHE A 195 35.76 -11.43 43.51
N PRO A 196 36.75 -12.18 42.99
CA PRO A 196 37.91 -11.56 42.37
C PRO A 196 37.56 -10.72 41.14
N ILE A 197 38.12 -9.53 41.05
CA ILE A 197 37.90 -8.64 39.92
C ILE A 197 39.05 -8.79 38.93
N LEU A 198 38.70 -9.04 37.66
CA LEU A 198 39.66 -9.05 36.56
C LEU A 198 39.49 -7.81 35.70
N VAL A 199 40.54 -6.99 35.70
CA VAL A 199 40.61 -5.77 34.88
C VAL A 199 41.68 -5.96 33.81
N LYS A 200 41.26 -5.96 32.54
CA LYS A 200 42.15 -6.07 31.39
C LYS A 200 42.27 -4.70 30.74
N VAL A 201 43.47 -4.13 30.79
CA VAL A 201 43.75 -2.86 30.13
C VAL A 201 44.47 -3.12 28.81
N ARG A 202 43.81 -2.81 27.69
CA ARG A 202 44.37 -2.94 26.36
C ARG A 202 45.40 -1.84 26.11
N VAL A 203 46.65 -2.27 26.09
CA VAL A 203 47.79 -1.42 25.76
C VAL A 203 48.12 -1.36 24.24
N GLY A 204 47.41 -2.11 23.36
CA GLY A 204 47.61 -2.20 21.87
C GLY A 204 46.34 -2.14 20.95
N LYS A 205 46.42 -2.41 19.63
CA LYS A 205 45.30 -2.33 18.60
C LYS A 205 44.76 -3.73 18.13
N ARG A 206 43.47 -3.93 17.69
CA ARG A 206 42.71 -5.24 17.57
C ARG A 206 42.14 -5.63 16.14
N LYS A 207 41.86 -6.95 15.85
CA LYS A 207 41.05 -7.55 14.71
C LYS A 207 40.11 -8.75 15.14
N LYS A 208 39.13 -9.22 14.31
CA LYS A 208 37.82 -9.89 14.67
C LYS A 208 37.42 -11.18 13.86
N GLU A 209 36.57 -12.10 14.40
CA GLU A 209 35.94 -13.33 13.79
C GLU A 209 34.39 -13.50 14.07
N GLU A 210 33.73 -14.49 13.42
CA GLU A 210 32.27 -14.67 13.01
C GLU A 210 31.21 -15.29 14.01
N LYS A 211 29.89 -15.26 13.66
CA LYS A 211 28.67 -15.63 14.47
C LYS A 211 27.59 -16.51 13.75
N ARG A 212 26.73 -17.23 14.53
CA ARG A 212 25.44 -17.93 14.13
C ARG A 212 24.13 -17.18 14.60
N LYS A 213 22.95 -17.54 14.03
CA LYS A 213 21.71 -16.72 13.77
C LYS A 213 20.52 -16.78 14.80
N THR A 214 19.74 -15.67 14.96
CA THR A 214 18.35 -15.54 15.55
C THR A 214 17.52 -14.31 15.03
N LYS A 215 16.22 -14.12 15.43
CA LYS A 215 15.09 -13.31 14.83
C LYS A 215 14.61 -12.01 15.64
N PRO A 216 13.78 -11.06 15.08
CA PRO A 216 13.65 -9.60 15.45
C PRO A 216 12.60 -9.10 16.50
N SER A 217 12.89 -8.02 17.29
CA SER A 217 11.92 -7.23 18.16
C SER A 217 12.13 -5.67 18.25
N PHE A 218 11.28 -4.84 17.64
CA PHE A 218 11.45 -3.43 17.15
C PHE A 218 11.99 -2.25 18.02
N LYS A 219 12.36 -2.41 19.31
CA LYS A 219 12.75 -1.30 20.22
C LYS A 219 14.26 -1.02 20.43
N LYS A 220 15.16 -1.85 19.92
CA LYS A 220 16.64 -1.76 20.00
C LYS A 220 17.30 -1.25 18.70
N ALA A 221 16.55 -0.59 17.81
CA ALA A 221 17.14 0.07 16.65
C ALA A 221 18.04 1.21 17.12
N ASP A 222 19.34 1.10 16.86
CA ASP A 222 20.30 2.19 17.02
C ASP A 222 20.19 3.11 15.80
N TRP A 223 19.27 4.07 15.90
CA TRP A 223 18.97 5.01 14.83
C TRP A 223 20.16 5.90 14.48
N ALA A 224 21.03 6.21 15.44
CA ALA A 224 22.21 7.04 15.23
C ALA A 224 23.33 6.30 14.48
N LEU A 225 23.57 5.02 14.80
CA LEU A 225 24.50 4.19 14.03
C LEU A 225 23.99 3.92 12.61
N PHE A 226 22.67 3.71 12.46
CA PHE A 226 22.03 3.60 11.15
C PHE A 226 22.23 4.87 10.31
N GLU A 227 21.98 6.03 10.90
CA GLU A 227 22.19 7.35 10.28
C GLU A 227 23.64 7.53 9.83
N LYS A 228 24.62 7.25 10.70
CA LYS A 228 26.05 7.37 10.37
C LYS A 228 26.51 6.43 9.25
N ILE A 229 26.07 5.16 9.25
CA ILE A 229 26.40 4.19 8.19
C ILE A 229 25.79 4.59 6.83
N ILE A 230 24.61 5.23 6.86
CA ILE A 230 23.96 5.77 5.67
C ILE A 230 24.74 6.99 5.16
N GLU A 231 25.12 7.93 6.02
CA GLU A 231 25.91 9.11 5.64
C GLU A 231 27.26 8.77 5.01
N GLU A 232 28.03 7.85 5.62
CA GLU A 232 29.33 7.40 5.10
C GLU A 232 29.21 6.72 3.72
N LYS A 233 28.09 6.03 3.44
CA LYS A 233 27.83 5.39 2.15
C LYS A 233 27.25 6.34 1.11
N LEU A 234 26.54 7.39 1.54
CA LEU A 234 26.04 8.45 0.67
C LEU A 234 27.20 9.35 0.19
N ALA A 235 28.22 9.56 1.02
CA ALA A 235 29.42 10.34 0.70
C ALA A 235 30.30 9.70 -0.40
N ALA A 236 30.18 8.40 -0.64
CA ALA A 236 30.99 7.64 -1.62
C ALA A 236 30.33 7.48 -3.01
N SER A 237 29.49 8.42 -3.47
CA SER A 237 28.73 8.26 -4.73
C SER A 237 29.37 8.98 -5.94
N PRO A 238 29.42 8.33 -7.14
CA PRO A 238 29.81 8.96 -8.40
C PRO A 238 28.72 9.90 -8.95
N GLU A 239 29.03 10.58 -10.07
CA GLU A 239 28.23 11.59 -10.79
C GLU A 239 26.73 11.29 -10.92
N ARG A 240 25.95 12.38 -11.09
CA ARG A 240 24.48 12.42 -11.11
C ARG A 240 23.88 11.34 -12.00
N ASP A 241 22.95 10.56 -11.45
CA ASP A 241 22.11 9.66 -12.25
C ASP A 241 21.33 10.50 -13.29
N PRO A 242 21.30 10.07 -14.57
CA PRO A 242 20.54 10.76 -15.60
C PRO A 242 19.04 10.74 -15.26
N VAL A 243 18.34 11.78 -15.69
CA VAL A 243 16.89 11.93 -15.50
C VAL A 243 16.11 10.72 -16.06
N PRO A 244 14.99 10.31 -15.44
CA PRO A 244 14.29 9.07 -15.79
C PRO A 244 13.79 8.94 -17.24
N TRP A 245 13.72 10.05 -17.98
CA TRP A 245 13.32 10.10 -19.40
C TRP A 245 14.52 10.12 -20.37
N TRP A 246 15.75 10.08 -19.88
CA TRP A 246 16.94 10.03 -20.72
C TRP A 246 17.14 8.61 -21.27
N THR A 247 16.92 8.45 -22.58
CA THR A 247 17.07 7.18 -23.30
C THR A 247 18.28 7.22 -24.23
N GLU A 248 18.70 6.07 -24.76
CA GLU A 248 19.76 5.98 -25.78
C GLU A 248 19.42 6.81 -27.03
N GLU A 249 18.15 6.84 -27.44
CA GLU A 249 17.67 7.68 -28.55
C GLU A 249 17.86 9.18 -28.28
N VAL A 250 17.61 9.62 -27.04
CA VAL A 250 17.84 11.02 -26.63
C VAL A 250 19.32 11.34 -26.63
N ASP A 251 20.15 10.42 -26.12
CA ASP A 251 21.60 10.56 -26.06
C ASP A 251 22.21 10.71 -27.47
N GLU A 252 21.81 9.85 -28.40
CA GLU A 252 22.26 9.90 -29.79
C GLU A 252 21.83 11.19 -30.50
N ALA A 253 20.58 11.63 -30.32
CA ALA A 253 20.09 12.87 -30.90
C ALA A 253 20.81 14.11 -30.34
N VAL A 254 21.11 14.13 -29.04
CA VAL A 254 21.87 15.20 -28.38
C VAL A 254 23.32 15.22 -28.84
N ARG A 255 23.98 14.05 -28.92
CA ARG A 255 25.35 13.93 -29.41
C ARG A 255 25.47 14.42 -30.85
N ARG A 256 24.58 13.99 -31.74
CA ARG A 256 24.53 14.44 -33.14
C ARG A 256 24.34 15.95 -33.26
N ARG A 257 23.45 16.53 -32.45
CA ARG A 257 23.26 17.99 -32.38
C ARG A 257 24.55 18.71 -31.97
N ASP A 258 25.24 18.21 -30.95
CA ASP A 258 26.43 18.86 -30.39
C ASP A 258 27.66 18.73 -31.29
N GLU A 259 27.82 17.60 -31.98
CA GLU A 259 28.80 17.41 -33.07
C GLU A 259 28.58 18.39 -34.21
N LEU A 260 27.33 18.49 -34.71
CA LEU A 260 26.96 19.42 -35.78
C LEU A 260 27.07 20.88 -35.33
N ARG A 261 26.85 21.17 -34.03
CA ARG A 261 27.09 22.50 -33.46
C ARG A 261 28.56 22.86 -33.46
N ALA A 262 29.44 21.91 -33.14
CA ALA A 262 30.89 22.12 -33.19
C ALA A 262 31.35 22.37 -34.64
N GLN A 263 30.81 21.62 -35.60
CA GLN A 263 31.07 21.82 -37.03
C GLN A 263 30.54 23.17 -37.54
N ALA A 264 29.31 23.56 -37.19
CA ALA A 264 28.74 24.85 -37.56
C ALA A 264 29.48 26.05 -36.96
N LYS A 265 30.20 25.84 -35.84
CA LYS A 265 31.08 26.85 -35.24
C LYS A 265 32.40 27.00 -36.01
N ALA A 266 32.83 25.95 -36.71
CA ALA A 266 34.03 25.93 -37.54
C ALA A 266 33.75 26.34 -39.01
N ASP A 267 32.56 26.02 -39.53
CA ASP A 267 32.09 26.37 -40.88
C ASP A 267 30.63 26.90 -40.84
N PRO A 268 30.40 28.20 -41.12
CA PRO A 268 29.06 28.79 -41.16
C PRO A 268 28.10 28.13 -42.16
N ALA A 269 28.60 27.47 -43.23
CA ALA A 269 27.77 26.79 -44.22
C ALA A 269 27.08 25.53 -43.65
N ALA A 270 27.61 24.94 -42.58
CA ALA A 270 27.03 23.78 -41.89
C ALA A 270 25.87 24.13 -40.93
N GLY A 271 25.51 25.42 -40.79
CA GLY A 271 24.48 25.89 -39.84
C GLY A 271 23.04 25.43 -40.14
N ALA A 272 22.73 24.97 -41.36
CA ALA A 272 21.42 24.40 -41.69
C ALA A 272 21.25 22.99 -41.09
N ALA A 273 22.27 22.14 -41.19
CA ALA A 273 22.25 20.79 -40.64
C ALA A 273 22.15 20.79 -39.11
N TRP A 274 22.85 21.71 -38.44
CA TRP A 274 22.72 21.89 -36.99
C TRP A 274 21.29 22.30 -36.57
N ARG A 275 20.64 23.20 -37.31
CA ARG A 275 19.26 23.63 -37.00
C ARG A 275 18.25 22.48 -37.11
N GLU A 276 18.40 21.63 -38.13
CA GLU A 276 17.54 20.46 -38.27
C GLU A 276 17.79 19.43 -37.16
N ALA A 277 19.07 19.13 -36.85
CA ALA A 277 19.42 18.24 -35.74
C ALA A 277 19.00 18.78 -34.37
N ALA A 278 19.02 20.10 -34.16
CA ALA A 278 18.52 20.73 -32.94
C ALA A 278 16.99 20.59 -32.80
N LYS A 279 16.25 20.67 -33.91
CA LYS A 279 14.81 20.44 -33.94
C LYS A 279 14.47 18.96 -33.68
N GLU A 280 15.19 18.04 -34.32
CA GLU A 280 15.07 16.60 -34.09
C GLU A 280 15.34 16.25 -32.62
N ALA A 281 16.47 16.69 -32.05
CA ALA A 281 16.79 16.47 -30.64
C ALA A 281 15.72 17.06 -29.70
N SER A 282 15.17 18.23 -30.02
CA SER A 282 14.09 18.84 -29.22
C SER A 282 12.79 18.02 -29.27
N LEU A 283 12.43 17.47 -30.43
CA LEU A 283 11.28 16.59 -30.60
C LEU A 283 11.47 15.27 -29.83
N THR A 284 12.63 14.64 -29.96
CA THR A 284 12.95 13.37 -29.27
C THR A 284 12.93 13.55 -27.75
N ILE A 285 13.54 14.61 -27.22
CA ILE A 285 13.48 14.95 -25.78
C ILE A 285 12.03 15.16 -25.32
N THR A 286 11.23 15.89 -26.11
CA THR A 286 9.83 16.17 -25.76
C THR A 286 9.01 14.89 -25.73
N LYS A 287 9.19 14.00 -26.70
CA LYS A 287 8.50 12.71 -26.78
C LYS A 287 8.87 11.79 -25.62
N ALA A 288 10.17 11.63 -25.33
CA ALA A 288 10.65 10.81 -24.23
C ALA A 288 10.14 11.31 -22.86
N ARG A 289 10.11 12.64 -22.66
CA ARG A 289 9.51 13.25 -21.46
C ARG A 289 8.01 12.95 -21.35
N GLN A 290 7.25 13.07 -22.43
CA GLN A 290 5.82 12.79 -22.44
C GLN A 290 5.51 11.32 -22.15
N GLU A 291 6.28 10.39 -22.72
CA GLU A 291 6.14 8.95 -22.47
C GLU A 291 6.48 8.58 -21.02
N SER A 292 7.52 9.17 -20.45
CA SER A 292 7.88 9.00 -19.05
C SER A 292 6.76 9.51 -18.11
N TRP A 293 6.22 10.71 -18.38
CA TRP A 293 5.08 11.25 -17.65
C TRP A 293 3.83 10.37 -17.75
N ARG A 294 3.53 9.85 -18.95
CA ARG A 294 2.38 8.97 -19.20
C ARG A 294 2.51 7.65 -18.46
N THR A 295 3.71 7.05 -18.51
CA THR A 295 4.01 5.80 -17.79
C THR A 295 3.86 6.00 -16.29
N PHE A 296 4.46 7.06 -15.73
CA PHE A 296 4.30 7.43 -14.33
C PHE A 296 2.82 7.62 -13.94
N ALA A 297 2.09 8.43 -14.70
CA ALA A 297 0.68 8.72 -14.48
C ALA A 297 -0.19 7.45 -14.52
N SER A 298 0.07 6.54 -15.45
CA SER A 298 -0.66 5.27 -15.58
C SER A 298 -0.46 4.32 -14.40
N GLY A 299 0.67 4.43 -13.70
CA GLY A 299 0.96 3.65 -12.49
C GLY A 299 0.30 4.20 -11.22
N LEU A 300 -0.30 5.39 -11.26
CA LEU A 300 -0.92 6.00 -10.07
C LEU A 300 -2.29 5.36 -9.78
N SER A 301 -2.48 4.97 -8.52
CA SER A 301 -3.71 4.34 -8.04
C SER A 301 -4.04 4.81 -6.61
N LEU A 302 -5.22 4.48 -6.09
CA LEU A 302 -5.61 4.78 -4.71
C LEU A 302 -4.55 4.37 -3.67
N ARG A 303 -3.78 3.32 -3.95
CA ARG A 303 -2.74 2.75 -3.08
C ARG A 303 -1.38 3.46 -3.19
N SER A 304 -1.20 4.35 -4.16
CA SER A 304 0.06 5.06 -4.35
C SER A 304 0.32 6.04 -3.20
N ASP A 305 1.53 5.98 -2.64
CA ASP A 305 1.98 6.90 -1.59
C ASP A 305 2.28 8.30 -2.17
N VAL A 306 1.74 9.34 -1.54
CA VAL A 306 1.86 10.71 -2.07
C VAL A 306 3.29 11.25 -1.94
N GLY A 307 4.04 10.83 -0.92
CA GLY A 307 5.44 11.22 -0.74
C GLY A 307 6.34 10.68 -1.85
N GLN A 308 6.25 9.38 -2.13
CA GLN A 308 6.96 8.73 -3.23
C GLN A 308 6.60 9.31 -4.60
N VAL A 309 5.33 9.65 -4.80
CA VAL A 309 4.84 10.32 -6.02
C VAL A 309 5.54 11.66 -6.23
N TRP A 310 5.65 12.51 -5.20
CA TRP A 310 6.38 13.78 -5.32
C TRP A 310 7.88 13.60 -5.53
N SER A 311 8.48 12.56 -4.96
CA SER A 311 9.89 12.19 -5.20
C SER A 311 10.12 11.89 -6.69
N THR A 312 9.22 11.11 -7.29
CA THR A 312 9.28 10.74 -8.71
C THR A 312 9.08 11.94 -9.63
N ILE A 313 8.14 12.83 -9.33
CA ILE A 313 7.91 14.09 -10.08
C ILE A 313 9.19 14.94 -10.12
N ARG A 314 9.85 15.11 -8.96
CA ARG A 314 11.11 15.88 -8.87
C ARG A 314 12.24 15.24 -9.70
N ALA A 315 12.31 13.91 -9.72
CA ALA A 315 13.28 13.19 -10.55
C ALA A 315 13.02 13.41 -12.04
N ILE A 316 11.76 13.31 -12.50
CA ILE A 316 11.37 13.56 -13.89
C ILE A 316 11.65 15.01 -14.31
N ASP A 317 11.40 16.00 -13.45
CA ASP A 317 11.65 17.41 -13.76
C ASP A 317 13.14 17.77 -13.86
N GLY A 318 14.06 16.84 -13.59
CA GLY A 318 15.50 17.15 -13.47
C GLY A 318 15.82 18.07 -12.29
N ARG A 319 14.80 18.42 -11.49
CA ARG A 319 14.89 19.09 -10.20
C ARG A 319 15.15 18.08 -9.10
N SER A 320 15.97 17.07 -9.39
CA SER A 320 16.70 16.39 -8.34
C SER A 320 17.55 17.47 -7.70
N ALA A 321 16.97 18.11 -6.70
CA ALA A 321 17.70 18.96 -5.80
C ALA A 321 18.90 18.14 -5.36
N THR A 322 20.03 18.82 -5.26
CA THR A 322 21.12 18.43 -4.37
C THR A 322 20.65 18.15 -2.94
N THR A 323 19.36 18.27 -2.62
CA THR A 323 18.74 17.61 -1.47
C THR A 323 18.44 16.15 -1.81
N ARG A 324 19.44 15.29 -1.58
CA ARG A 324 19.16 14.16 -0.69
C ARG A 324 18.72 14.77 0.64
N ARG A 325 17.42 15.03 0.80
CA ARG A 325 16.80 14.93 2.12
C ARG A 325 16.12 13.57 2.12
N ASP A 326 16.85 12.62 2.68
CA ASP A 326 16.31 11.63 3.61
C ASP A 326 15.25 10.63 3.13
N ASP A 327 15.09 10.40 1.83
CA ASP A 327 14.61 9.07 1.39
C ASP A 327 15.83 8.15 1.33
N ALA A 328 16.21 7.59 2.48
CA ALA A 328 17.33 6.67 2.65
C ALA A 328 17.30 5.55 1.60
N THR A 329 17.95 5.74 0.44
CA THR A 329 18.17 4.68 -0.55
C THR A 329 19.07 3.65 0.10
N LEU A 330 18.50 2.47 0.34
CA LEU A 330 19.22 1.40 0.99
C LEU A 330 19.93 0.57 -0.08
N ARG A 331 21.22 0.33 0.12
CA ARG A 331 22.00 -0.51 -0.80
C ARG A 331 21.98 -1.95 -0.28
N VAL A 332 21.30 -2.84 -1.01
CA VAL A 332 21.22 -4.28 -0.69
C VAL A 332 22.11 -5.02 -1.70
N GLY A 333 23.35 -5.32 -1.31
CA GLY A 333 24.37 -5.87 -2.20
C GLY A 333 24.91 -4.84 -3.21
N ASN A 334 24.87 -5.17 -4.51
CA ASN A 334 25.31 -4.30 -5.61
C ASN A 334 24.19 -3.48 -6.27
N ARG A 335 22.94 -3.59 -5.79
CA ARG A 335 21.81 -2.78 -6.28
C ARG A 335 21.38 -1.77 -5.22
N ARG A 336 20.96 -0.59 -5.69
CA ARG A 336 20.32 0.47 -4.88
C ARG A 336 18.82 0.31 -4.96
N THR A 337 18.13 0.44 -3.82
CA THR A 337 16.67 0.42 -3.78
C THR A 337 16.10 1.56 -2.95
N SER A 338 15.02 2.15 -3.47
CA SER A 338 14.24 3.22 -2.85
C SER A 338 12.84 2.75 -2.43
N LYS A 339 12.47 1.49 -2.69
CA LYS A 339 11.14 0.95 -2.36
C LYS A 339 11.04 0.61 -0.87
N ASP A 340 10.00 1.10 -0.21
CA ASP A 340 9.81 0.93 1.23
C ASP A 340 9.66 -0.53 1.66
N SER A 341 9.15 -1.42 0.80
CA SER A 341 9.11 -2.86 1.04
C SER A 341 10.51 -3.48 1.15
N GLU A 342 11.44 -3.07 0.28
CA GLU A 342 12.81 -3.59 0.27
C GLU A 342 13.67 -2.96 1.38
N LYS A 343 13.38 -1.71 1.76
CA LYS A 343 13.95 -1.08 2.97
C LYS A 343 13.44 -1.75 4.25
N ALA A 344 12.15 -2.09 4.31
CA ALA A 344 11.54 -2.81 5.43
C ALA A 344 12.13 -4.23 5.58
N ASP A 345 12.37 -4.96 4.48
CA ASP A 345 13.00 -6.28 4.51
C ASP A 345 14.46 -6.23 5.00
N ALA A 346 15.20 -5.21 4.60
CA ALA A 346 16.57 -5.02 5.03
C ALA A 346 16.67 -4.45 6.46
N PHE A 347 15.73 -3.60 6.87
CA PHE A 347 15.51 -3.24 8.26
C PHE A 347 15.20 -4.49 9.08
N MET A 348 14.23 -5.33 8.69
CA MET A 348 13.91 -6.60 9.36
C MET A 348 15.13 -7.53 9.50
N ARG A 349 16.02 -7.57 8.50
CA ARG A 349 17.29 -8.30 8.60
C ARG A 349 18.24 -7.71 9.65
N VAL A 350 18.45 -6.40 9.66
CA VAL A 350 19.32 -5.71 10.64
C VAL A 350 18.71 -5.78 12.05
N TYR A 351 17.42 -5.51 12.13
CA TYR A 351 16.59 -5.53 13.31
C TYR A 351 16.55 -6.92 13.98
N SER A 352 16.65 -8.00 13.19
CA SER A 352 16.77 -9.38 13.69
C SER A 352 18.05 -9.66 14.47
N ALA A 353 19.12 -8.90 14.20
CA ALA A 353 20.45 -9.14 14.73
C ALA A 353 20.74 -8.43 16.07
N VAL A 354 19.94 -7.43 16.46
CA VAL A 354 20.18 -6.56 17.64
C VAL A 354 19.13 -6.69 18.74
N SER A 355 18.11 -7.53 18.56
CA SER A 355 16.96 -7.57 19.45
C SER A 355 16.82 -8.86 20.25
N HIS A 356 17.21 -8.83 21.54
CA HIS A 356 16.94 -9.90 22.51
C HIS A 356 16.29 -9.34 23.79
N LEU A 357 15.22 -9.97 24.27
CA LEU A 357 14.57 -9.74 25.57
C LEU A 357 14.88 -10.92 26.53
N PRO A 358 14.91 -10.68 27.86
CA PRO A 358 15.15 -11.73 28.85
C PRO A 358 13.89 -12.57 29.15
N PRO A 359 14.03 -13.81 29.64
CA PRO A 359 12.93 -14.77 29.82
C PRO A 359 11.97 -14.39 30.95
N ARG A 360 10.68 -14.72 30.78
CA ARG A 360 9.68 -14.63 31.86
C ARG A 360 9.64 -15.97 32.60
N VAL A 361 10.55 -16.09 33.55
CA VAL A 361 10.92 -17.34 34.25
C VAL A 361 9.75 -18.19 34.75
N ARG A 362 8.61 -17.61 35.16
CA ARG A 362 7.46 -18.36 35.69
C ARG A 362 6.50 -18.91 34.61
N GLU A 363 6.20 -18.12 33.59
CA GLU A 363 5.35 -18.56 32.47
C GLU A 363 6.12 -19.52 31.56
N ASP A 364 7.39 -19.22 31.29
CA ASP A 364 8.27 -20.07 30.49
C ASP A 364 8.54 -21.41 31.19
N ARG A 365 8.67 -21.46 32.52
CA ARG A 365 8.83 -22.73 33.24
C ARG A 365 7.61 -23.63 33.14
N ARG A 366 6.39 -23.09 33.20
CA ARG A 366 5.16 -23.90 33.13
C ARG A 366 4.98 -24.49 31.74
N VAL A 367 5.14 -23.68 30.70
CA VAL A 367 5.10 -24.12 29.30
C VAL A 367 6.26 -25.07 28.99
N THR A 368 7.46 -24.82 29.53
CA THR A 368 8.60 -25.75 29.39
C THR A 368 8.34 -27.05 30.13
N HIS A 369 7.68 -27.07 31.29
CA HIS A 369 7.31 -28.30 32.00
C HIS A 369 6.27 -29.11 31.23
N GLU A 370 5.19 -28.46 30.77
CA GLU A 370 4.16 -29.09 29.94
C GLU A 370 4.74 -29.63 28.63
N LEU A 371 5.65 -28.89 27.99
CA LEU A 371 6.37 -29.33 26.79
C LEU A 371 7.36 -30.46 27.10
N THR A 372 8.03 -30.43 28.26
CA THR A 372 8.98 -31.48 28.68
C THR A 372 8.24 -32.77 29.02
N ASP A 373 7.08 -32.70 29.67
CA ASP A 373 6.22 -33.87 29.93
C ASP A 373 5.61 -34.42 28.65
N PHE A 374 5.16 -33.54 27.74
CA PHE A 374 4.73 -33.94 26.41
C PHE A 374 5.88 -34.59 25.62
N LEU A 375 7.11 -34.06 25.70
CA LEU A 375 8.32 -34.59 25.07
C LEU A 375 8.77 -35.93 25.67
N ARG A 376 8.54 -36.16 26.97
CA ARG A 376 8.86 -37.39 27.70
C ARG A 376 7.84 -38.50 27.51
N THR A 377 6.61 -38.19 27.07
CA THR A 377 5.55 -39.18 26.80
C THR A 377 5.92 -40.04 25.58
N PRO A 378 6.13 -41.37 25.72
CA PRO A 378 6.59 -42.26 24.65
C PRO A 378 5.73 -42.16 23.39
N CYS A 379 6.31 -41.65 22.29
CA CYS A 379 5.67 -41.78 20.99
C CYS A 379 5.78 -43.24 20.55
N THR A 380 4.68 -43.98 20.65
CA THR A 380 4.58 -45.41 20.33
C THR A 380 4.86 -45.71 18.85
N GLN A 381 4.81 -44.72 17.97
CA GLN A 381 5.05 -44.87 16.53
C GLN A 381 6.51 -44.65 16.10
N CYS A 382 7.29 -43.80 16.77
CA CYS A 382 8.66 -43.47 16.33
C CYS A 382 9.76 -43.81 17.35
N GLY A 383 9.43 -44.59 18.39
CA GLY A 383 10.41 -45.02 19.39
C GLY A 383 11.09 -43.84 20.10
N HIS A 384 10.33 -42.76 20.33
CA HIS A 384 10.82 -41.52 20.94
C HIS A 384 11.85 -40.72 20.14
N SER A 385 12.11 -41.08 18.88
CA SER A 385 13.09 -40.36 18.05
C SER A 385 12.58 -39.03 17.48
N ARG A 386 11.25 -38.80 17.45
CA ARG A 386 10.55 -37.60 16.94
C ARG A 386 11.09 -37.06 15.60
N ARG A 387 11.44 -37.97 14.69
CA ARG A 387 11.87 -37.65 13.32
C ARG A 387 10.71 -37.87 12.34
N GLY A 388 10.71 -37.11 11.24
CA GLY A 388 9.67 -37.21 10.21
C GLY A 388 8.34 -36.59 10.64
N CYS A 389 7.23 -37.28 10.43
CA CYS A 389 5.86 -36.82 10.71
C CYS A 389 5.55 -36.48 12.18
N CYS A 390 6.46 -36.77 13.11
CA CYS A 390 6.32 -36.48 14.54
C CYS A 390 7.10 -35.22 15.00
N SER A 391 7.75 -34.48 14.10
CA SER A 391 8.33 -33.17 14.42
C SER A 391 7.25 -32.06 14.44
N PRO A 392 7.43 -30.98 15.22
CA PRO A 392 6.52 -29.83 15.19
C PRO A 392 6.48 -29.23 13.78
N PHE A 393 5.29 -29.18 13.19
CA PHE A 393 5.07 -28.59 11.87
C PHE A 393 5.39 -27.09 11.90
N SER A 394 6.35 -26.65 11.08
CA SER A 394 6.73 -25.24 11.00
C SER A 394 6.10 -24.54 9.79
N GLU A 395 5.74 -23.26 9.94
CA GLU A 395 5.24 -22.44 8.82
C GLU A 395 6.27 -22.34 7.67
N ALA A 396 7.56 -22.45 8.01
CA ALA A 396 8.64 -22.54 7.04
C ALA A 396 8.62 -23.87 6.26
N GLU A 397 8.43 -25.02 6.94
CA GLU A 397 8.18 -26.31 6.26
C GLU A 397 6.93 -26.25 5.41
N MET A 398 5.83 -25.67 5.91
CA MET A 398 4.61 -25.49 5.10
C MET A 398 4.91 -24.69 3.83
N THR A 399 5.58 -23.56 3.96
CA THR A 399 5.87 -22.67 2.82
C THR A 399 6.87 -23.30 1.86
N GLU A 400 7.90 -23.97 2.37
CA GLU A 400 8.91 -24.69 1.60
C GLU A 400 8.31 -25.89 0.86
N GLU A 401 7.48 -26.68 1.54
CA GLU A 401 6.77 -27.81 0.93
C GLU A 401 5.73 -27.34 -0.08
N LEU A 402 4.91 -26.32 0.23
CA LEU A 402 3.98 -25.69 -0.72
C LEU A 402 4.72 -25.17 -1.97
N SER A 403 5.92 -24.61 -1.82
CA SER A 403 6.74 -24.14 -2.95
C SER A 403 7.33 -25.27 -3.80
N ARG A 404 7.42 -26.48 -3.23
CA ARG A 404 7.94 -27.69 -3.88
C ARG A 404 6.84 -28.58 -4.43
N LEU A 405 5.57 -28.30 -4.12
CA LEU A 405 4.45 -29.08 -4.61
C LEU A 405 4.40 -29.01 -6.15
N PRO A 406 4.57 -30.13 -6.85
CA PRO A 406 4.45 -30.15 -8.29
C PRO A 406 2.99 -29.89 -8.68
N ALA A 407 2.78 -28.90 -9.54
CA ALA A 407 1.50 -28.64 -10.17
C ALA A 407 1.06 -29.85 -11.02
N ARG A 408 -0.25 -30.05 -11.10
CA ARG A 408 -0.99 -31.04 -11.90
C ARG A 408 -0.83 -32.48 -11.47
N LYS A 409 -0.61 -32.72 -10.16
CA LYS A 409 -0.72 -34.08 -9.61
C LYS A 409 -2.17 -34.41 -9.27
N ALA A 410 -2.54 -35.68 -9.44
CA ALA A 410 -3.83 -36.18 -9.02
C ALA A 410 -4.01 -35.93 -7.52
N ALA A 411 -5.22 -35.49 -7.12
CA ALA A 411 -5.56 -35.27 -5.74
C ALA A 411 -5.38 -36.56 -4.92
N GLY A 412 -4.98 -36.40 -3.66
CA GLY A 412 -4.84 -37.53 -2.73
C GLY A 412 -6.18 -38.22 -2.45
N LEU A 413 -6.16 -39.23 -1.57
CA LEU A 413 -7.37 -39.89 -1.07
C LEU A 413 -8.36 -38.91 -0.41
N ASP A 414 -7.85 -37.79 0.10
CA ASP A 414 -8.59 -36.65 0.65
C ASP A 414 -9.26 -35.75 -0.40
N ARG A 415 -9.00 -36.01 -1.71
CA ARG A 415 -9.45 -35.22 -2.86
C ARG A 415 -8.95 -33.77 -2.88
N ILE A 416 -7.91 -33.45 -2.11
CA ILE A 416 -7.28 -32.12 -2.12
C ILE A 416 -6.11 -32.16 -3.09
N ALA A 417 -6.14 -31.31 -4.13
CA ALA A 417 -5.04 -31.16 -5.07
C ALA A 417 -4.01 -30.14 -4.55
N ASN A 418 -2.76 -30.27 -4.97
CA ASN A 418 -1.66 -29.37 -4.58
C ASN A 418 -1.95 -27.89 -4.90
N GLU A 419 -2.67 -27.64 -5.99
CA GLU A 419 -3.12 -26.32 -6.42
C GLU A 419 -4.10 -25.69 -5.44
N MET A 420 -4.92 -26.51 -4.77
CA MET A 420 -5.87 -26.03 -3.77
C MET A 420 -5.11 -25.48 -2.57
N LEU A 421 -4.07 -26.18 -2.11
CA LEU A 421 -3.23 -25.77 -0.99
C LEU A 421 -2.41 -24.51 -1.32
N GLY A 422 -1.89 -24.39 -2.54
CA GLY A 422 -1.19 -23.20 -3.01
C GLY A 422 -2.09 -21.96 -3.19
N ALA A 423 -3.41 -22.15 -3.31
CA ALA A 423 -4.39 -21.07 -3.47
C ALA A 423 -4.95 -20.54 -2.13
N VAL A 424 -4.78 -21.26 -1.01
CA VAL A 424 -5.32 -20.81 0.28
C VAL A 424 -4.39 -19.78 0.92
N THR A 425 -4.81 -18.51 0.90
CA THR A 425 -4.07 -17.42 1.53
C THR A 425 -4.29 -17.42 3.06
N SER A 426 -3.30 -16.96 3.85
CA SER A 426 -3.44 -16.84 5.31
C SER A 426 -4.71 -16.08 5.74
N PRO A 427 -5.14 -14.99 5.07
CA PRO A 427 -6.42 -14.34 5.37
C PRO A 427 -7.65 -15.23 5.17
N ALA A 428 -7.65 -16.11 4.15
CA ALA A 428 -8.76 -17.03 3.91
C ALA A 428 -8.85 -18.10 5.01
N LEU A 429 -7.71 -18.68 5.40
CA LEU A 429 -7.64 -19.62 6.53
C LEU A 429 -8.08 -18.96 7.84
N PHE A 430 -7.64 -17.72 8.08
CA PHE A 430 -8.03 -16.96 9.25
C PHE A 430 -9.55 -16.70 9.29
N ASN A 431 -10.14 -16.26 8.18
CA ASN A 431 -11.58 -16.05 8.09
C ASN A 431 -12.36 -17.35 8.33
N LEU A 432 -11.90 -18.49 7.82
CA LEU A 432 -12.52 -19.79 8.07
C LEU A 432 -12.42 -20.18 9.55
N PHE A 433 -11.27 -19.94 10.17
CA PHE A 433 -11.03 -20.22 11.58
C PHE A 433 -11.94 -19.43 12.51
N ILE A 434 -12.15 -18.14 12.24
CA ILE A 434 -12.98 -17.27 13.09
C ILE A 434 -14.46 -17.25 12.68
N ASN A 435 -14.88 -18.08 11.72
CA ASN A 435 -16.21 -17.96 11.12
C ASN A 435 -17.36 -18.24 12.12
N ASP A 436 -17.08 -18.96 13.21
CA ASP A 436 -18.01 -19.27 14.30
C ASP A 436 -18.02 -18.21 15.42
N ILE A 437 -17.23 -17.14 15.32
CA ILE A 437 -17.06 -16.11 16.38
C ILE A 437 -18.37 -15.42 16.79
N THR A 438 -19.38 -15.44 15.94
CA THR A 438 -20.68 -14.80 16.17
C THR A 438 -21.80 -15.77 16.52
N ASP A 439 -21.55 -17.09 16.52
CA ASP A 439 -22.60 -18.12 16.63
C ASP A 439 -23.35 -18.08 17.97
N ASP A 440 -22.63 -17.73 19.04
CA ASP A 440 -23.15 -17.65 20.41
C ASP A 440 -23.77 -16.26 20.73
N PHE A 441 -23.87 -15.34 19.77
CA PHE A 441 -24.39 -13.99 20.04
C PHE A 441 -25.89 -13.98 20.37
N PRO A 442 -26.32 -13.12 21.32
CA PRO A 442 -27.71 -13.09 21.74
C PRO A 442 -28.66 -12.59 20.64
N PRO A 443 -29.94 -13.04 20.64
CA PRO A 443 -30.93 -12.58 19.67
C PRO A 443 -31.08 -11.04 19.66
N GLY A 444 -31.15 -10.46 18.47
CA GLY A 444 -31.29 -9.02 18.28
C GLY A 444 -29.96 -8.24 18.26
N VAL A 445 -28.82 -8.93 18.41
CA VAL A 445 -27.50 -8.39 18.09
C VAL A 445 -27.12 -8.82 16.67
N SER A 446 -26.53 -7.90 15.92
CA SER A 446 -25.99 -8.15 14.59
C SER A 446 -24.49 -7.92 14.62
N ALA A 447 -23.79 -8.61 13.73
CA ALA A 447 -22.34 -8.50 13.61
C ALA A 447 -21.89 -8.56 12.15
N SER A 448 -20.72 -8.01 11.89
CA SER A 448 -20.04 -8.05 10.61
C SER A 448 -18.59 -8.39 10.85
N LEU A 449 -18.10 -9.34 10.07
CA LEU A 449 -16.73 -9.82 10.11
C LEU A 449 -16.05 -9.51 8.78
N TYR A 450 -14.88 -8.89 8.81
CA TYR A 450 -14.06 -8.70 7.62
C TYR A 450 -12.58 -8.78 7.98
N ALA A 451 -11.91 -9.88 7.60
CA ALA A 451 -10.57 -10.17 8.06
C ALA A 451 -10.50 -10.13 9.60
N ASP A 452 -9.62 -9.32 10.18
CA ASP A 452 -9.47 -9.11 11.62
C ASP A 452 -10.43 -8.06 12.21
N ASP A 453 -11.21 -7.34 11.38
CA ASP A 453 -12.18 -6.35 11.85
C ASP A 453 -13.53 -7.01 12.17
N LEU A 454 -13.95 -6.92 13.45
CA LEU A 454 -15.27 -7.31 13.94
C LEU A 454 -16.07 -6.08 14.36
N ALA A 455 -17.27 -5.92 13.81
CA ALA A 455 -18.25 -4.93 14.28
C ALA A 455 -19.46 -5.63 14.89
N ILE A 456 -19.91 -5.14 16.05
CA ILE A 456 -21.08 -5.64 16.78
C ILE A 456 -22.03 -4.46 16.99
N TRP A 457 -23.32 -4.64 16.66
CA TRP A 457 -24.31 -3.59 16.85
C TRP A 457 -25.69 -4.17 17.18
N CYS A 458 -26.54 -3.34 17.78
CA CYS A 458 -27.96 -3.64 17.96
C CYS A 458 -28.78 -2.35 17.79
N SER A 459 -30.10 -2.47 17.82
CA SER A 459 -31.01 -1.33 17.80
C SER A 459 -32.13 -1.55 18.81
N ASP A 460 -32.40 -0.54 19.64
CA ASP A 460 -33.44 -0.55 20.67
C ASP A 460 -34.04 0.85 20.84
N ARG A 461 -35.19 0.95 21.51
CA ARG A 461 -35.81 2.22 21.90
C ARG A 461 -35.20 2.81 23.17
N ASP A 462 -34.53 1.99 23.97
CA ASP A 462 -33.78 2.41 25.16
C ASP A 462 -32.29 2.08 25.01
N VAL A 463 -31.44 3.09 25.19
CA VAL A 463 -29.98 2.95 25.14
C VAL A 463 -29.47 1.94 26.17
N SER A 464 -30.09 1.86 27.36
CA SER A 464 -29.66 0.93 28.41
C SER A 464 -29.96 -0.53 28.03
N ALA A 465 -31.08 -0.77 27.37
CA ALA A 465 -31.42 -2.07 26.81
C ALA A 465 -30.46 -2.47 25.68
N ALA A 466 -30.10 -1.52 24.80
CA ALA A 466 -29.10 -1.73 23.75
C ALA A 466 -27.70 -2.06 24.34
N GLU A 467 -27.25 -1.29 25.33
CA GLU A 467 -25.99 -1.55 26.06
C GLU A 467 -25.98 -2.95 26.67
N THR A 468 -27.07 -3.36 27.32
CA THR A 468 -27.18 -4.70 27.92
C THR A 468 -27.06 -5.82 26.88
N LYS A 469 -27.67 -5.65 25.70
CA LYS A 469 -27.57 -6.63 24.60
C LYS A 469 -26.16 -6.72 24.04
N VAL A 470 -25.51 -5.57 23.81
CA VAL A 470 -24.13 -5.54 23.32
C VAL A 470 -23.16 -6.10 24.36
N GLN A 471 -23.35 -5.82 25.65
CA GLN A 471 -22.53 -6.37 26.72
C GLN A 471 -22.59 -7.91 26.73
N ARG A 472 -23.78 -8.51 26.61
CA ARG A 472 -23.91 -9.98 26.51
C ARG A 472 -23.18 -10.57 25.29
N ALA A 473 -23.17 -9.85 24.17
CA ALA A 473 -22.42 -10.27 22.99
C ALA A 473 -20.90 -10.15 23.22
N LEU A 474 -20.44 -9.11 23.91
CA LEU A 474 -19.04 -8.95 24.35
C LEU A 474 -18.62 -10.07 25.31
N ASP A 475 -19.50 -10.45 26.25
CA ASP A 475 -19.25 -11.56 27.19
C ASP A 475 -19.11 -12.89 26.41
N SER A 476 -19.97 -13.13 25.42
CA SER A 476 -19.89 -14.32 24.55
C SER A 476 -18.62 -14.32 23.70
N LEU A 477 -18.21 -13.15 23.18
CA LEU A 477 -16.95 -12.96 22.46
C LEU A 477 -15.74 -13.23 23.37
N GLU A 478 -15.79 -12.82 24.64
CA GLU A 478 -14.73 -13.08 25.62
C GLU A 478 -14.58 -14.59 25.88
N GLU A 479 -15.70 -15.31 26.04
CA GLU A 479 -15.69 -16.76 26.18
C GLU A 479 -15.12 -17.47 24.96
N TRP A 480 -15.53 -17.05 23.75
CA TRP A 480 -15.01 -17.57 22.49
C TRP A 480 -13.51 -17.29 22.37
N ALA A 481 -13.06 -16.06 22.63
CA ALA A 481 -11.66 -15.67 22.57
C ALA A 481 -10.80 -16.48 23.55
N ARG A 482 -11.32 -16.75 24.76
CA ARG A 482 -10.66 -17.60 25.76
C ARG A 482 -10.58 -19.06 25.28
N ARG A 483 -11.66 -19.60 24.70
CA ARG A 483 -11.73 -20.97 24.17
C ARG A 483 -10.70 -21.19 23.06
N TRP A 484 -10.61 -20.24 22.13
CA TRP A 484 -9.76 -20.31 20.95
C TRP A 484 -8.39 -19.65 21.12
N LYS A 485 -8.08 -19.14 22.33
CA LYS A 485 -6.82 -18.48 22.69
C LYS A 485 -6.49 -17.27 21.81
N MET A 486 -7.52 -16.54 21.38
CA MET A 486 -7.37 -15.30 20.63
C MET A 486 -7.30 -14.09 21.55
N VAL A 487 -6.57 -13.07 21.11
CA VAL A 487 -6.42 -11.80 21.83
C VAL A 487 -7.11 -10.70 21.03
N VAL A 488 -8.13 -10.08 21.62
CA VAL A 488 -8.80 -8.91 21.05
C VAL A 488 -8.05 -7.66 21.49
N SER A 489 -7.80 -6.73 20.56
CA SER A 489 -7.10 -5.48 20.86
C SER A 489 -8.05 -4.45 21.48
N LEU A 490 -8.10 -4.41 22.81
CA LEU A 490 -8.96 -3.46 23.53
C LEU A 490 -8.60 -1.99 23.21
N GLU A 491 -7.32 -1.66 23.04
CA GLU A 491 -6.86 -0.31 22.69
C GLU A 491 -7.45 0.21 21.37
N LYS A 492 -7.75 -0.68 20.44
CA LYS A 492 -8.34 -0.37 19.13
C LYS A 492 -9.87 -0.50 19.14
N THR A 493 -10.44 -1.12 20.16
CA THR A 493 -11.88 -1.34 20.27
C THR A 493 -12.55 -0.04 20.72
N THR A 494 -13.60 0.37 20.00
CA THR A 494 -14.35 1.58 20.34
C THR A 494 -15.85 1.32 20.36
N SER A 495 -16.56 2.03 21.23
CA SER A 495 -18.02 2.04 21.29
C SER A 495 -18.58 3.40 20.83
N THR A 496 -19.73 3.38 20.15
CA THR A 496 -20.40 4.60 19.67
C THR A 496 -21.90 4.41 19.73
N ILE A 497 -22.61 5.43 20.22
CA ILE A 497 -24.08 5.46 20.25
C ILE A 497 -24.57 6.29 19.05
N PHE A 498 -25.41 5.69 18.22
CA PHE A 498 -26.05 6.37 17.09
C PHE A 498 -27.47 6.79 17.47
N THR A 499 -27.65 8.02 17.95
CA THR A 499 -28.97 8.63 18.24
C THR A 499 -29.12 10.06 17.69
N LEU A 500 -30.37 10.45 17.41
CA LEU A 500 -30.73 11.84 17.08
C LEU A 500 -31.05 12.65 18.33
N ASP A 501 -31.37 11.99 19.45
CA ASP A 501 -31.68 12.65 20.73
C ASP A 501 -30.40 13.32 21.31
N PRO A 502 -30.41 14.64 21.56
CA PRO A 502 -29.25 15.34 22.12
C PRO A 502 -28.86 14.93 23.55
N ALA A 503 -29.81 14.42 24.35
CA ALA A 503 -29.53 13.92 25.70
C ALA A 503 -28.82 12.56 25.62
N GLU A 504 -29.35 11.62 24.84
CA GLU A 504 -28.71 10.31 24.63
C GLU A 504 -27.35 10.43 23.94
N ALA A 505 -27.18 11.39 23.03
CA ALA A 505 -25.92 11.59 22.31
C ALA A 505 -24.74 11.99 23.19
N ARG A 506 -25.00 12.46 24.42
CA ARG A 506 -23.98 12.82 25.42
C ARG A 506 -23.64 11.68 26.37
N ARG A 507 -24.39 10.57 26.31
CA ARG A 507 -24.13 9.38 27.11
C ARG A 507 -22.95 8.62 26.53
N GLU A 508 -22.13 8.05 27.40
CA GLU A 508 -21.10 7.09 27.04
C GLU A 508 -21.60 5.69 27.38
N ALA A 509 -21.42 4.75 26.45
CA ALA A 509 -21.85 3.38 26.66
C ALA A 509 -20.96 2.72 27.72
N ALA A 510 -21.56 2.24 28.81
CA ALA A 510 -20.85 1.57 29.91
C ALA A 510 -20.54 0.10 29.58
N LEU A 511 -19.74 -0.12 28.53
CA LEU A 511 -19.36 -1.45 28.05
C LEU A 511 -18.01 -1.88 28.63
N HIS A 512 -17.90 -3.15 28.98
CA HIS A 512 -16.68 -3.76 29.50
C HIS A 512 -16.29 -4.97 28.65
N PHE A 513 -15.00 -5.21 28.50
CA PHE A 513 -14.46 -6.40 27.84
C PHE A 513 -13.20 -6.84 28.60
N GLN A 514 -13.13 -8.11 29.02
CA GLN A 514 -12.05 -8.62 29.89
C GLN A 514 -11.87 -7.80 31.17
N GLY A 515 -12.99 -7.36 31.76
CA GLY A 515 -13.01 -6.54 32.97
C GLY A 515 -12.51 -5.09 32.81
N GLN A 516 -12.16 -4.66 31.60
CA GLN A 516 -11.73 -3.29 31.32
C GLN A 516 -12.80 -2.51 30.52
N PRO A 517 -12.95 -1.19 30.74
CA PRO A 517 -13.93 -0.38 30.03
C PRO A 517 -13.54 -0.23 28.55
N VAL A 518 -14.52 -0.39 27.66
CA VAL A 518 -14.36 -0.14 26.22
C VAL A 518 -14.39 1.36 25.96
N LYS A 519 -13.40 1.87 25.22
CA LYS A 519 -13.28 3.30 24.92
C LYS A 519 -14.49 3.81 24.12
N PHE A 520 -15.17 4.83 24.64
CA PHE A 520 -16.18 5.54 23.87
C PHE A 520 -15.54 6.49 22.84
N SER A 521 -16.11 6.52 21.63
CA SER A 521 -15.77 7.49 20.60
C SER A 521 -17.04 8.06 19.95
N PRO A 522 -17.21 9.40 19.88
CA PRO A 522 -18.37 10.00 19.20
C PRO A 522 -18.29 9.88 17.67
N THR A 523 -17.11 9.53 17.15
CA THR A 523 -16.88 9.25 15.74
C THR A 523 -16.05 7.97 15.62
N THR A 524 -16.65 6.89 15.16
CA THR A 524 -15.93 5.63 14.92
C THR A 524 -15.58 5.48 13.45
N THR A 525 -14.48 4.79 13.16
CA THR A 525 -14.09 4.46 11.79
C THR A 525 -14.27 2.96 11.59
N PHE A 526 -15.09 2.58 10.63
CA PHE A 526 -15.33 1.19 10.27
C PHE A 526 -15.02 0.99 8.79
N LEU A 527 -14.13 0.04 8.47
CA LEU A 527 -13.65 -0.25 7.11
C LEU A 527 -13.21 1.00 6.33
N GLY A 528 -12.62 1.99 7.02
CA GLY A 528 -12.15 3.24 6.44
C GLY A 528 -13.22 4.34 6.27
N ILE A 529 -14.46 4.12 6.70
CA ILE A 529 -15.54 5.12 6.70
C ILE A 529 -15.71 5.66 8.12
N THR A 530 -15.71 6.98 8.27
CA THR A 530 -15.92 7.64 9.56
C THR A 530 -17.39 7.92 9.76
N LEU A 531 -17.99 7.32 10.79
CA LEU A 531 -19.40 7.43 11.14
C LEU A 531 -19.57 8.43 12.28
N ASP A 532 -20.42 9.44 12.09
CA ASP A 532 -20.90 10.32 13.17
C ASP A 532 -22.26 9.85 13.70
N ARG A 533 -22.63 10.29 14.92
CA ARG A 533 -23.88 9.90 15.59
C ARG A 533 -25.15 10.04 14.74
N SER A 534 -25.17 11.00 13.81
CA SER A 534 -26.31 11.31 12.95
C SER A 534 -26.19 10.70 11.55
N LEU A 535 -25.08 10.00 11.26
CA LEU A 535 -24.75 9.44 9.96
C LEU A 535 -24.79 10.49 8.83
N THR A 536 -24.31 11.70 9.12
CA THR A 536 -24.20 12.78 8.13
C THR A 536 -22.95 12.68 7.27
N PHE A 537 -21.97 11.89 7.72
CA PHE A 537 -20.64 11.69 7.14
C PHE A 537 -19.83 12.98 6.96
N THR A 538 -20.18 14.05 7.71
CA THR A 538 -19.54 15.36 7.57
C THR A 538 -18.04 15.30 7.87
N GLY A 539 -17.66 14.58 8.94
CA GLY A 539 -16.26 14.33 9.29
C GLY A 539 -15.53 13.52 8.22
N HIS A 540 -16.19 12.51 7.66
CA HIS A 540 -15.64 11.70 6.56
C HIS A 540 -15.37 12.54 5.30
N VAL A 541 -16.32 13.39 4.89
CA VAL A 541 -16.18 14.30 3.75
C VAL A 541 -14.97 15.22 3.92
N LYS A 542 -14.77 15.81 5.09
CA LYS A 542 -13.60 16.67 5.37
C LYS A 542 -12.28 15.91 5.17
N THR A 543 -12.19 14.69 5.67
CA THR A 543 -11.02 13.82 5.51
C THR A 543 -10.77 13.48 4.03
N ILE A 544 -11.82 13.09 3.30
CA ILE A 544 -11.71 12.78 1.86
C ILE A 544 -11.31 14.01 1.04
N LYS A 545 -11.92 15.16 1.32
CA LYS A 545 -11.61 16.44 0.69
C LYS A 545 -10.13 16.80 0.84
N ALA A 546 -9.58 16.69 2.04
CA ALA A 546 -8.16 16.94 2.31
C ALA A 546 -7.26 16.00 1.50
N LYS A 547 -7.57 14.70 1.49
CA LYS A 547 -6.86 13.68 0.69
C LYS A 547 -6.91 13.98 -0.81
N MET A 548 -8.07 14.36 -1.33
CA MET A 548 -8.24 14.70 -2.75
C MET A 548 -7.49 15.99 -3.13
N LEU A 549 -7.48 17.01 -2.27
CA LEU A 549 -6.74 18.25 -2.51
C LEU A 549 -5.23 17.98 -2.65
N GLN A 550 -4.67 17.17 -1.76
CA GLN A 550 -3.25 16.79 -1.83
C GLN A 550 -2.93 16.06 -3.16
N ARG A 551 -3.79 15.14 -3.59
CA ARG A 551 -3.65 14.41 -4.86
C ARG A 551 -3.92 15.29 -6.09
N ASN A 552 -4.76 16.31 -5.98
CA ASN A 552 -4.97 17.28 -7.06
C ASN A 552 -3.75 18.20 -7.26
N ASN A 553 -2.95 18.43 -6.22
CA ASN A 553 -1.68 19.14 -6.38
C ASN A 553 -0.67 18.34 -7.22
N VAL A 554 -0.67 17.01 -7.09
CA VAL A 554 0.09 16.11 -7.98
C VAL A 554 -0.39 16.24 -9.42
N LEU A 555 -1.72 16.20 -9.66
CA LEU A 555 -2.29 16.40 -10.99
C LEU A 555 -1.83 17.73 -11.61
N ARG A 556 -1.77 18.80 -10.82
CA ARG A 556 -1.30 20.12 -11.28
C ARG A 556 0.19 20.12 -11.59
N ALA A 557 1.00 19.39 -10.84
CA ALA A 557 2.43 19.29 -11.10
C ALA A 557 2.73 18.58 -12.42
N ILE A 558 1.86 17.67 -12.87
CA ILE A 558 2.04 16.95 -14.14
C ILE A 558 1.25 17.58 -15.31
N SER A 559 0.70 18.79 -15.13
CA SER A 559 -0.25 19.43 -16.06
C SER A 559 0.35 20.55 -16.94
N GLY A 560 1.62 20.47 -17.31
CA GLY A 560 2.26 21.43 -18.22
C GLY A 560 1.65 21.48 -19.62
N THR A 561 1.61 22.66 -20.26
CA THR A 561 1.05 22.88 -21.61
C THR A 561 1.92 22.35 -22.75
N THR A 562 3.24 22.34 -22.58
CA THR A 562 4.20 21.87 -23.59
C THR A 562 4.94 20.59 -23.18
N TRP A 563 4.99 20.30 -21.87
CA TRP A 563 5.79 19.20 -21.30
C TRP A 563 5.00 18.21 -20.44
N GLY A 564 3.73 18.49 -20.12
CA GLY A 564 2.93 17.69 -19.18
C GLY A 564 2.09 16.60 -19.84
N CYS A 565 1.37 15.84 -19.01
CA CYS A 565 0.45 14.79 -19.44
C CYS A 565 -0.68 15.32 -20.34
N SER A 566 -1.15 14.49 -21.27
CA SER A 566 -2.32 14.79 -22.09
C SER A 566 -3.59 14.96 -21.22
N PRO A 567 -4.62 15.68 -21.68
CA PRO A 567 -5.88 15.79 -20.95
C PRO A 567 -6.51 14.43 -20.62
N SER A 568 -6.46 13.45 -21.53
CA SER A 568 -6.98 12.10 -21.25
C SER A 568 -6.17 11.33 -20.21
N ASP A 569 -4.85 11.47 -20.19
CA ASP A 569 -4.00 10.90 -19.14
C ASP A 569 -4.31 11.57 -17.79
N LEU A 570 -4.39 12.90 -17.74
CA LEU A 570 -4.74 13.64 -16.52
C LEU A 570 -6.11 13.24 -15.96
N ARG A 571 -7.10 13.07 -16.83
CA ARG A 571 -8.42 12.60 -16.44
C ARG A 571 -8.35 11.18 -15.88
N SER A 572 -7.63 10.28 -16.54
CA SER A 572 -7.48 8.89 -16.10
C SER A 572 -6.78 8.82 -14.74
N THR A 573 -5.71 9.59 -14.56
CA THR A 573 -5.02 9.75 -13.27
C THR A 573 -5.93 10.32 -12.21
N TYR A 574 -6.74 11.35 -12.51
CA TYR A 574 -7.70 11.89 -11.55
C TYR A 574 -8.69 10.81 -11.09
N LEU A 575 -9.23 10.02 -12.02
CA LEU A 575 -10.17 8.95 -11.70
C LEU A 575 -9.54 7.86 -10.83
N ALA A 576 -8.33 7.39 -11.19
CA ALA A 576 -7.65 6.28 -10.53
C ALA A 576 -6.98 6.66 -9.18
N PHE A 577 -6.49 7.89 -9.06
CA PHE A 577 -5.70 8.35 -7.91
C PHE A 577 -6.52 9.22 -6.95
N SER A 578 -7.11 10.32 -7.44
CA SER A 578 -7.77 11.31 -6.60
C SER A 578 -9.23 10.95 -6.31
N ARG A 579 -10.06 10.77 -7.35
CA ARG A 579 -11.49 10.46 -7.22
C ARG A 579 -11.74 9.10 -6.57
N ALA A 580 -10.86 8.12 -6.78
CA ALA A 580 -10.93 6.83 -6.11
C ALA A 580 -11.02 6.94 -4.58
N CYS A 581 -10.47 8.02 -3.99
CA CYS A 581 -10.58 8.27 -2.55
C CYS A 581 -12.02 8.53 -2.12
N ALA A 582 -12.74 9.33 -2.89
CA ALA A 582 -14.14 9.61 -2.65
C ALA A 582 -15.01 8.44 -3.07
N ASP A 583 -14.71 7.75 -4.17
CA ASP A 583 -15.53 6.64 -4.66
C ASP A 583 -15.43 5.37 -3.77
N TYR A 584 -14.45 5.30 -2.86
CA TYR A 584 -14.33 4.20 -1.90
C TYR A 584 -15.57 4.10 -0.99
N ALA A 585 -16.26 2.95 -1.07
CA ALA A 585 -17.53 2.67 -0.37
C ALA A 585 -18.62 3.75 -0.55
N ALA A 586 -18.50 4.62 -1.57
CA ALA A 586 -19.38 5.77 -1.76
C ALA A 586 -20.84 5.43 -1.97
N GLY A 587 -21.13 4.24 -2.50
CA GLY A 587 -22.51 3.75 -2.60
C GLY A 587 -23.21 3.68 -1.24
N ALA A 588 -22.47 3.44 -0.15
CA ALA A 588 -23.02 3.33 1.20
C ALA A 588 -23.24 4.70 1.88
N TRP A 589 -22.31 5.65 1.70
CA TRP A 589 -22.32 6.91 2.47
C TRP A 589 -22.70 8.17 1.67
N MET A 590 -22.38 8.25 0.37
CA MET A 590 -22.68 9.45 -0.43
C MET A 590 -24.19 9.74 -0.58
N PRO A 591 -25.09 8.72 -0.69
CA PRO A 591 -26.52 8.97 -0.74
C PRO A 591 -27.09 9.63 0.54
N GLY A 592 -26.42 9.44 1.69
CA GLY A 592 -26.81 10.06 2.97
C GLY A 592 -26.30 11.49 3.15
N LEU A 593 -25.49 12.01 2.23
CA LEU A 593 -24.95 13.38 2.31
C LEU A 593 -26.01 14.43 2.00
N SER A 594 -25.91 15.55 2.72
CA SER A 594 -26.57 16.80 2.33
C SER A 594 -25.97 17.41 1.05
N GLU A 595 -26.74 18.30 0.41
CA GLU A 595 -26.25 19.06 -0.75
C GLU A 595 -25.01 19.90 -0.42
N SER A 596 -24.90 20.43 0.81
CA SER A 596 -23.71 21.17 1.23
C SER A 596 -22.48 20.27 1.32
N GLY A 597 -22.61 19.06 1.90
CA GLY A 597 -21.53 18.08 1.96
C GLY A 597 -21.04 17.65 0.56
N LEU A 598 -21.96 17.45 -0.39
CA LEU A 598 -21.60 17.14 -1.78
C LEU A 598 -20.87 18.29 -2.47
N ARG A 599 -21.32 19.54 -2.27
CA ARG A 599 -20.66 20.73 -2.82
C ARG A 599 -19.21 20.85 -2.38
N GLU A 600 -18.87 20.38 -1.18
CA GLU A 600 -17.47 20.35 -0.72
C GLU A 600 -16.58 19.45 -1.60
N LEU A 601 -17.06 18.25 -1.94
CA LEU A 601 -16.34 17.32 -2.82
C LEU A 601 -16.28 17.84 -4.26
N GLU A 602 -17.38 18.39 -4.77
CA GLU A 602 -17.43 18.97 -6.10
C GLU A 602 -16.49 20.17 -6.25
N THR A 603 -16.30 20.96 -5.20
CA THR A 603 -15.34 22.08 -5.23
C THR A 603 -13.93 21.58 -5.51
N VAL A 604 -13.54 20.44 -4.95
CA VAL A 604 -12.24 19.81 -5.23
C VAL A 604 -12.20 19.20 -6.62
N GLN A 605 -13.26 18.54 -7.08
CA GLN A 605 -13.37 18.05 -8.46
C GLN A 605 -13.23 19.18 -9.48
N ARG A 606 -13.83 20.35 -9.25
CA ARG A 606 -13.71 21.52 -10.15
C ARG A 606 -12.26 22.00 -10.31
N GLN A 607 -11.41 21.83 -9.28
CA GLN A 607 -9.98 22.10 -9.43
C GLN A 607 -9.32 21.14 -10.42
N ALA A 608 -9.62 19.84 -10.32
CA ALA A 608 -9.13 18.85 -11.26
C ALA A 608 -9.66 19.08 -12.68
N CYS A 609 -10.95 19.41 -12.85
CA CYS A 609 -11.51 19.74 -14.17
C CYS A 609 -10.73 20.87 -14.84
N ARG A 610 -10.43 21.95 -14.11
CA ARG A 610 -9.62 23.07 -14.63
C ARG A 610 -8.21 22.66 -15.00
N THR A 611 -7.59 21.78 -14.23
CA THR A 611 -6.26 21.23 -14.55
C THR A 611 -6.27 20.39 -15.82
N ILE A 612 -7.33 19.60 -16.04
CA ILE A 612 -7.51 18.75 -17.22
C ILE A 612 -7.77 19.61 -18.47
N THR A 613 -8.69 20.57 -18.39
CA THR A 613 -9.16 21.33 -19.56
C THR A 613 -8.37 22.61 -19.82
N GLY A 614 -7.65 23.12 -18.82
CA GLY A 614 -7.03 24.46 -18.89
C GLY A 614 -8.03 25.61 -18.74
N CYS A 615 -9.31 25.34 -18.44
CA CYS A 615 -10.32 26.39 -18.24
C CYS A 615 -10.03 27.28 -17.03
N VAL A 616 -10.56 28.50 -17.08
CA VAL A 616 -10.33 29.56 -16.09
C VAL A 616 -11.26 29.40 -14.86
N ARG A 617 -10.98 30.16 -13.78
CA ARG A 617 -11.74 30.06 -12.52
C ARG A 617 -13.21 30.47 -12.69
N SER A 618 -13.48 31.42 -13.57
CA SER A 618 -14.81 31.97 -13.84
C SER A 618 -15.71 31.04 -14.64
N THR A 619 -15.15 30.00 -15.30
CA THR A 619 -15.91 29.08 -16.17
C THR A 619 -17.11 28.46 -15.44
N PRO A 620 -18.30 28.39 -16.08
CA PRO A 620 -19.49 27.76 -15.51
C PRO A 620 -19.25 26.30 -15.09
N VAL A 621 -19.81 25.90 -13.95
CA VAL A 621 -19.51 24.62 -13.30
C VAL A 621 -19.88 23.42 -14.17
N ASP A 622 -21.09 23.44 -14.75
CA ASP A 622 -21.59 22.32 -15.56
C ASP A 622 -20.81 22.19 -16.87
N ALA A 623 -20.57 23.31 -17.55
CA ALA A 623 -19.75 23.36 -18.75
C ALA A 623 -18.31 22.87 -18.49
N LEU A 624 -17.71 23.28 -17.37
CA LEU A 624 -16.39 22.83 -16.94
C LEU A 624 -16.34 21.31 -16.70
N ALA A 625 -17.34 20.74 -16.03
CA ALA A 625 -17.43 19.31 -15.78
C ALA A 625 -17.64 18.53 -17.09
N ARG A 626 -18.41 19.10 -18.03
CA ARG A 626 -18.65 18.54 -19.36
C ARG A 626 -17.39 18.54 -20.23
N GLU A 627 -16.66 19.65 -20.28
CA GLU A 627 -15.37 19.75 -20.99
C GLU A 627 -14.34 18.74 -20.45
N ALA A 628 -14.32 18.51 -19.14
CA ALA A 628 -13.43 17.53 -18.53
C ALA A 628 -13.88 16.06 -18.70
N ASP A 629 -15.05 15.81 -19.31
CA ASP A 629 -15.73 14.50 -19.34
C ASP A 629 -15.83 13.86 -17.93
N LEU A 630 -16.15 14.66 -16.92
CA LEU A 630 -16.24 14.21 -15.52
C LEU A 630 -17.65 14.42 -14.97
N LEU A 631 -18.33 13.32 -14.61
CA LEU A 631 -19.63 13.36 -13.94
C LEU A 631 -19.50 14.05 -12.56
N PRO A 632 -20.31 15.04 -12.18
CA PRO A 632 -20.25 15.67 -10.86
C PRO A 632 -20.64 14.69 -9.74
N PHE A 633 -20.26 14.98 -8.48
CA PHE A 633 -20.57 14.07 -7.36
C PHE A 633 -22.07 13.94 -7.09
N SER A 634 -22.85 15.00 -7.32
CA SER A 634 -24.32 14.99 -7.28
C SER A 634 -24.94 13.90 -8.17
N ALA A 635 -24.45 13.74 -9.40
CA ALA A 635 -24.87 12.66 -10.30
C ALA A 635 -24.15 11.34 -10.01
N ARG A 636 -22.87 11.37 -9.59
CA ARG A 636 -22.11 10.16 -9.26
C ARG A 636 -22.68 9.39 -8.07
N ARG A 637 -23.18 10.06 -7.02
CA ARG A 637 -23.82 9.37 -5.88
C ARG A 637 -25.03 8.55 -6.33
N ARG A 638 -25.83 9.08 -7.26
CA ARG A 638 -26.99 8.41 -7.86
C ARG A 638 -26.53 7.17 -8.63
N GLN A 639 -25.54 7.35 -9.49
CA GLN A 639 -24.93 6.26 -10.26
C GLN A 639 -24.36 5.15 -9.38
N LEU A 640 -23.65 5.49 -8.30
CA LEU A 640 -23.05 4.52 -7.38
C LEU A 640 -24.10 3.78 -6.55
N ALA A 641 -25.13 4.48 -6.07
CA ALA A 641 -26.26 3.87 -5.36
C ALA A 641 -26.99 2.85 -6.24
N ALA A 642 -27.27 3.22 -7.50
CA ALA A 642 -27.93 2.33 -8.46
C ALA A 642 -27.08 1.09 -8.77
N VAL A 643 -25.76 1.26 -9.00
CA VAL A 643 -24.87 0.13 -9.25
C VAL A 643 -24.73 -0.77 -8.02
N ALA A 644 -24.73 -0.21 -6.80
CA ALA A 644 -24.71 -1.01 -5.57
C ALA A 644 -26.00 -1.81 -5.39
N MET A 645 -27.17 -1.20 -5.59
CA MET A 645 -28.47 -1.88 -5.57
C MET A 645 -28.55 -2.98 -6.64
N GLU A 646 -28.08 -2.70 -7.85
CA GLU A 646 -28.07 -3.68 -8.93
C GLU A 646 -27.11 -4.84 -8.66
N ARG A 647 -26.02 -4.60 -7.94
CA ARG A 647 -25.13 -5.67 -7.47
C ARG A 647 -25.85 -6.53 -6.43
N HIS A 648 -26.37 -5.92 -5.38
CA HIS A 648 -26.93 -6.64 -4.23
C HIS A 648 -28.25 -7.35 -4.51
N SER A 649 -29.00 -6.90 -5.53
CA SER A 649 -30.18 -7.63 -6.04
C SER A 649 -29.83 -8.97 -6.72
N ARG A 650 -28.55 -9.26 -6.98
CA ARG A 650 -28.03 -10.51 -7.56
C ARG A 650 -27.25 -11.36 -6.59
N ASP A 651 -27.17 -10.95 -5.32
CA ASP A 651 -26.55 -11.77 -4.28
C ASP A 651 -27.33 -13.09 -4.08
N LEU A 652 -26.77 -14.02 -3.31
CA LEU A 652 -27.42 -15.32 -3.11
C LEU A 652 -28.69 -15.17 -2.26
N PRO A 653 -29.73 -15.99 -2.51
CA PRO A 653 -30.90 -16.06 -1.63
C PRO A 653 -30.46 -16.30 -0.17
N GLY A 654 -30.91 -15.43 0.73
CA GLY A 654 -30.56 -15.50 2.16
C GLY A 654 -29.44 -14.55 2.60
N ASP A 655 -28.78 -13.85 1.66
CA ASP A 655 -27.83 -12.79 2.00
C ASP A 655 -28.51 -11.71 2.87
N PRO A 656 -27.90 -11.28 4.00
CA PRO A 656 -28.48 -10.26 4.87
C PRO A 656 -28.84 -8.95 4.15
N VAL A 657 -28.08 -8.57 3.12
CA VAL A 657 -28.33 -7.34 2.34
C VAL A 657 -29.61 -7.45 1.52
N GLN A 658 -29.95 -8.64 1.01
CA GLN A 658 -31.21 -8.84 0.29
C GLN A 658 -32.43 -8.54 1.16
N ARG A 659 -32.36 -8.86 2.47
CA ARG A 659 -33.44 -8.52 3.40
C ARG A 659 -33.69 -7.02 3.45
N ILE A 660 -32.64 -6.19 3.38
CA ILE A 660 -32.74 -4.72 3.43
C ILE A 660 -33.38 -4.14 2.15
N LEU A 661 -33.26 -4.85 1.01
CA LEU A 661 -33.85 -4.43 -0.25
C LEU A 661 -35.38 -4.62 -0.29
N LEU A 662 -35.91 -5.52 0.53
CA LEU A 662 -37.36 -5.77 0.62
C LEU A 662 -38.09 -4.54 1.19
N PRO A 663 -39.17 -4.05 0.55
CA PRO A 663 -39.91 -2.87 0.99
C PRO A 663 -40.34 -2.90 2.46
N GLU A 664 -40.78 -4.06 2.96
CA GLU A 664 -41.23 -4.32 4.32
C GLU A 664 -40.12 -4.23 5.38
N ASN A 665 -38.87 -4.43 4.98
CA ASN A 665 -37.69 -4.42 5.87
C ASN A 665 -36.88 -3.14 5.74
N ARG A 666 -37.37 -2.16 4.98
CA ARG A 666 -36.64 -0.89 4.81
C ARG A 666 -36.51 -0.17 6.13
N PRO A 667 -35.29 0.26 6.50
CA PRO A 667 -35.09 1.02 7.73
C PRO A 667 -35.85 2.34 7.65
N ARG A 668 -36.38 2.77 8.79
CA ARG A 668 -37.02 4.10 8.90
C ARG A 668 -36.02 5.18 8.53
N GLN A 669 -36.48 6.18 7.79
CA GLN A 669 -35.64 7.32 7.45
C GLN A 669 -35.23 8.06 8.72
N ARG A 670 -33.92 8.14 8.94
CA ARG A 670 -33.34 8.83 10.09
C ARG A 670 -33.39 10.34 9.89
N LEU A 671 -33.06 10.81 8.70
CA LEU A 671 -33.08 12.23 8.33
C LEU A 671 -33.92 12.45 7.07
N ARG A 672 -34.63 13.57 6.98
CA ARG A 672 -35.53 13.88 5.86
C ARG A 672 -34.85 13.85 4.49
N TYR A 673 -33.59 14.29 4.43
CA TYR A 673 -32.80 14.31 3.20
C TYR A 673 -32.07 13.00 2.92
N ASP A 674 -31.95 12.12 3.92
CA ASP A 674 -31.33 10.80 3.75
C ASP A 674 -32.36 9.84 3.16
N ARG A 675 -32.23 9.61 1.85
CA ARG A 675 -33.07 8.63 1.16
C ARG A 675 -32.52 7.21 1.28
N GLY A 676 -31.28 7.02 1.72
CA GLY A 676 -30.58 5.75 1.69
C GLY A 676 -30.20 5.30 0.27
N TRP A 677 -29.18 4.45 0.19
CA TRP A 677 -28.65 3.95 -1.07
C TRP A 677 -29.61 3.00 -1.80
N ALA A 678 -30.29 2.12 -1.07
CA ALA A 678 -31.19 1.12 -1.65
C ALA A 678 -32.39 1.76 -2.36
N ARG A 679 -33.06 2.71 -1.70
CA ARG A 679 -34.18 3.45 -2.29
C ARG A 679 -33.75 4.26 -3.50
N THR A 680 -32.66 5.02 -3.36
CA THR A 680 -32.10 5.82 -4.46
C THR A 680 -31.76 4.94 -5.66
N GLY A 681 -31.13 3.79 -5.41
CA GLY A 681 -30.75 2.84 -6.45
C GLY A 681 -31.95 2.21 -7.14
N GLN A 682 -33.00 1.85 -6.39
CA GLN A 682 -34.21 1.26 -6.96
C GLN A 682 -35.01 2.25 -7.82
N GLU A 683 -35.15 3.51 -7.37
CA GLU A 683 -35.79 4.56 -8.17
C GLU A 683 -35.08 4.70 -9.54
N ILE A 684 -33.74 4.77 -9.54
CA ILE A 684 -32.96 4.89 -10.77
C ILE A 684 -33.00 3.60 -11.62
N SER A 685 -32.99 2.42 -10.99
CA SER A 685 -33.10 1.14 -11.71
C SER A 685 -34.44 1.05 -12.45
N LYS A 686 -35.53 1.47 -11.79
CA LYS A 686 -36.85 1.58 -12.40
C LYS A 686 -36.90 2.63 -13.52
N ASP A 687 -36.39 3.83 -13.29
CA ASP A 687 -36.35 4.91 -14.29
C ASP A 687 -35.51 4.53 -15.53
N ALA A 688 -34.50 3.67 -15.34
CA ALA A 688 -33.70 3.12 -16.42
C ALA A 688 -34.37 1.95 -17.18
N GLY A 689 -35.53 1.47 -16.72
CA GLY A 689 -36.27 0.35 -17.31
C GLY A 689 -35.65 -1.02 -17.03
N LEU A 690 -34.87 -1.18 -15.95
CA LEU A 690 -34.24 -2.47 -15.63
C LEU A 690 -35.19 -3.48 -15.01
N ASP A 691 -36.26 -3.02 -14.36
CA ASP A 691 -37.25 -3.90 -13.73
C ASP A 691 -38.05 -4.73 -14.73
N ASP A 692 -38.03 -4.35 -16.01
CA ASP A 692 -38.70 -5.06 -17.10
C ASP A 692 -37.96 -6.34 -17.53
N PHE A 693 -36.72 -6.58 -17.04
CA PHE A 693 -35.88 -7.70 -17.46
C PHE A 693 -35.51 -8.61 -16.29
N PRO A 694 -35.44 -9.94 -16.50
CA PRO A 694 -34.90 -10.84 -15.51
C PRO A 694 -33.42 -10.54 -15.26
N ARG A 695 -32.98 -10.49 -14.00
CA ARG A 695 -31.58 -10.24 -13.63
C ARG A 695 -30.80 -11.55 -13.65
N GLU A 696 -29.69 -11.59 -14.38
CA GLU A 696 -28.80 -12.75 -14.32
C GLU A 696 -28.06 -12.77 -12.96
N PRO A 697 -28.13 -13.88 -12.18
CA PRO A 697 -27.44 -13.99 -10.90
C PRO A 697 -25.93 -14.12 -11.09
N PHE A 698 -25.14 -13.76 -10.09
CA PHE A 698 -23.69 -14.00 -10.14
C PHE A 698 -23.35 -15.49 -10.15
N LEU A 699 -22.29 -15.86 -10.87
CA LEU A 699 -21.64 -17.16 -10.73
C LEU A 699 -20.70 -17.08 -9.52
N VAL A 700 -21.16 -17.52 -8.36
CA VAL A 700 -20.37 -17.47 -7.12
C VAL A 700 -19.33 -18.60 -7.07
N VAL A 701 -19.70 -19.77 -7.57
CA VAL A 701 -18.83 -20.95 -7.70
C VAL A 701 -19.04 -21.51 -9.10
N ALA A 702 -17.94 -21.74 -9.83
CA ALA A 702 -18.01 -22.40 -11.13
C ALA A 702 -18.63 -23.79 -10.99
N SER A 703 -19.38 -24.24 -12.00
CA SER A 703 -20.06 -25.54 -11.93
C SER A 703 -19.08 -26.72 -11.91
N THR A 704 -17.84 -26.50 -12.37
CA THR A 704 -16.77 -27.49 -12.31
C THR A 704 -15.82 -27.17 -11.15
N PRO A 705 -15.64 -28.10 -10.20
CA PRO A 705 -14.70 -27.89 -9.11
C PRO A 705 -13.24 -27.77 -9.61
N PRO A 706 -12.40 -26.95 -8.96
CA PRO A 706 -10.99 -26.78 -9.35
C PRO A 706 -10.18 -28.07 -9.45
N TRP A 707 -10.46 -29.06 -8.60
CA TRP A 707 -9.76 -30.35 -8.56
C TRP A 707 -10.18 -31.33 -9.67
N GLU A 708 -11.28 -31.06 -10.37
CA GLU A 708 -11.69 -31.83 -11.55
C GLU A 708 -11.17 -31.22 -12.87
N SER A 709 -10.29 -30.21 -12.75
CA SER A 709 -9.62 -29.53 -13.85
C SER A 709 -8.19 -30.08 -13.94
N PRO A 710 -7.89 -30.89 -14.96
CA PRO A 710 -7.70 -30.25 -16.26
C PRO A 710 -8.85 -30.55 -17.23
N PRO A 711 -9.06 -29.66 -18.23
CA PRO A 711 -9.98 -29.93 -19.31
C PRO A 711 -9.63 -31.23 -20.03
N PRO A 712 -10.61 -31.94 -20.64
CA PRO A 712 -10.32 -33.13 -21.42
C PRO A 712 -9.22 -32.82 -22.46
N PRO A 713 -8.21 -33.70 -22.65
CA PRO A 713 -7.10 -33.44 -23.58
C PRO A 713 -7.55 -33.28 -25.04
N THR A 714 -8.78 -33.65 -25.32
CA THR A 714 -9.51 -33.56 -26.57
C THR A 714 -10.11 -32.18 -26.84
N VAL A 715 -10.17 -31.28 -25.85
CA VAL A 715 -10.64 -29.88 -26.03
C VAL A 715 -9.44 -28.97 -26.24
N LEU A 716 -9.31 -28.41 -27.44
CA LEU A 716 -8.14 -27.67 -27.90
C LEU A 716 -8.52 -26.24 -28.26
N PHE A 717 -7.70 -25.27 -27.85
CA PHE A 717 -7.91 -23.84 -28.11
C PHE A 717 -6.79 -23.30 -29.01
N HIS A 718 -7.17 -22.79 -30.18
CA HIS A 718 -6.26 -22.25 -31.17
C HIS A 718 -6.53 -20.75 -31.34
N THR A 719 -5.65 -19.91 -30.78
CA THR A 719 -5.84 -18.45 -30.71
C THR A 719 -5.06 -17.67 -31.77
N GLY A 720 -4.53 -18.36 -32.78
CA GLY A 720 -3.69 -17.77 -33.82
C GLY A 720 -3.86 -18.49 -35.15
N LEU A 721 -3.29 -17.88 -36.18
CA LEU A 721 -3.20 -18.45 -37.52
C LEU A 721 -1.83 -19.10 -37.72
N VAL A 722 -1.75 -20.09 -38.61
CA VAL A 722 -0.49 -20.74 -39.00
C VAL A 722 0.53 -19.71 -39.49
N ARG A 723 0.07 -18.65 -40.16
CA ARG A 723 0.88 -17.51 -40.57
C ARG A 723 0.52 -16.27 -39.74
N PRO A 724 1.45 -15.74 -38.90
CA PRO A 724 1.20 -14.49 -38.19
C PRO A 724 1.15 -13.32 -39.19
N LEU A 725 0.12 -12.47 -39.03
CA LEU A 725 -0.12 -11.30 -39.86
C LEU A 725 -0.12 -10.02 -39.02
N PRO A 726 0.32 -8.88 -39.58
CA PRO A 726 0.20 -7.59 -38.91
C PRO A 726 -1.29 -7.21 -38.73
N GLN A 727 -1.59 -6.42 -37.71
CA GLN A 727 -2.97 -6.07 -37.33
C GLN A 727 -3.79 -5.40 -38.45
N ASN A 728 -3.12 -4.71 -39.37
CA ASN A 728 -3.73 -4.00 -40.50
C ASN A 728 -3.60 -4.77 -41.83
N ALA A 729 -3.36 -6.08 -41.80
CA ALA A 729 -3.27 -6.88 -43.00
C ALA A 729 -4.58 -6.78 -43.83
N PRO A 730 -4.49 -6.67 -45.17
CA PRO A 730 -5.65 -6.68 -46.06
C PRO A 730 -6.58 -7.87 -45.79
N ALA A 731 -7.89 -7.66 -45.95
CA ALA A 731 -8.91 -8.69 -45.70
C ALA A 731 -8.62 -10.00 -46.44
N GLU A 732 -8.20 -9.90 -47.70
CA GLU A 732 -7.81 -11.04 -48.54
C GLU A 732 -6.69 -11.88 -47.92
N GLN A 733 -5.62 -11.24 -47.44
CA GLN A 733 -4.50 -11.94 -46.80
C GLN A 733 -4.93 -12.62 -45.49
N ARG A 734 -5.80 -11.96 -44.72
CA ARG A 734 -6.38 -12.52 -43.49
C ARG A 734 -7.26 -13.74 -43.81
N ARG A 735 -8.04 -13.70 -44.90
CA ARG A 735 -8.85 -14.83 -45.36
C ARG A 735 -7.99 -16.02 -45.75
N THR A 736 -7.00 -15.84 -46.63
CA THR A 736 -6.13 -16.93 -47.08
C THR A 736 -5.43 -17.60 -45.91
N ALA A 737 -4.87 -16.82 -44.98
CA ALA A 737 -4.22 -17.37 -43.79
C ALA A 737 -5.19 -18.15 -42.87
N ALA A 738 -6.45 -17.72 -42.78
CA ALA A 738 -7.49 -18.42 -42.05
C ALA A 738 -7.88 -19.75 -42.72
N GLU A 739 -8.09 -19.74 -44.04
CA GLU A 739 -8.40 -20.94 -44.83
C GLU A 739 -7.28 -21.97 -44.79
N GLU A 740 -6.02 -21.52 -44.93
CA GLU A 740 -4.83 -22.37 -44.74
C GLU A 740 -4.76 -22.98 -43.33
N THR A 741 -5.08 -22.18 -42.31
CA THR A 741 -5.11 -22.66 -40.91
C THR A 741 -6.18 -23.72 -40.71
N LEU A 742 -7.39 -23.49 -41.25
CA LEU A 742 -8.50 -24.45 -41.15
C LEU A 742 -8.20 -25.75 -41.92
N ALA A 743 -7.56 -25.64 -43.09
CA ALA A 743 -7.15 -26.80 -43.89
C ALA A 743 -6.03 -27.62 -43.24
N GLY A 744 -5.21 -27.00 -42.38
CA GLY A 744 -4.17 -27.68 -41.60
C GLY A 744 -4.67 -28.43 -40.36
N LEU A 745 -5.93 -28.23 -39.96
CA LEU A 745 -6.56 -28.96 -38.85
C LEU A 745 -7.19 -30.28 -39.34
N PRO A 746 -7.44 -31.25 -38.45
CA PRO A 746 -8.13 -32.48 -38.83
C PRO A 746 -9.47 -32.19 -39.48
N ASN A 747 -9.80 -32.92 -40.55
CA ASN A 747 -11.08 -32.75 -41.25
C ASN A 747 -12.25 -32.91 -40.26
N PRO A 748 -13.11 -31.88 -40.13
CA PRO A 748 -14.20 -31.90 -39.16
C PRO A 748 -15.37 -32.74 -39.66
N ASP A 749 -15.87 -33.64 -38.81
CA ASP A 749 -17.16 -34.29 -39.01
C ASP A 749 -18.31 -33.31 -38.76
N VAL A 750 -18.10 -32.40 -37.80
CA VAL A 750 -18.99 -31.27 -37.49
C VAL A 750 -18.16 -30.00 -37.46
N GLN A 751 -18.53 -29.02 -38.29
CA GLN A 751 -17.92 -27.70 -38.31
C GLN A 751 -18.98 -26.65 -38.01
N ALA A 752 -18.70 -25.69 -37.13
CA ALA A 752 -19.60 -24.58 -36.90
C ALA A 752 -18.85 -23.25 -36.90
N PHE A 753 -19.48 -22.22 -37.43
CA PHE A 753 -19.03 -20.83 -37.32
C PHE A 753 -20.01 -20.06 -36.45
N THR A 754 -19.51 -19.29 -35.50
CA THR A 754 -20.33 -18.56 -34.52
C THR A 754 -19.93 -17.10 -34.47
N ASP A 755 -20.92 -16.22 -34.36
CA ASP A 755 -20.71 -14.78 -34.18
C ASP A 755 -21.80 -14.16 -33.27
N GLY A 756 -21.48 -13.03 -32.66
CA GLY A 756 -22.37 -12.24 -31.82
C GLY A 756 -22.48 -10.80 -32.29
N SER A 757 -23.71 -10.31 -32.44
CA SER A 757 -23.99 -8.93 -32.83
C SER A 757 -24.59 -8.14 -31.66
N ALA A 758 -24.22 -6.86 -31.56
CA ALA A 758 -24.87 -5.89 -30.70
C ALA A 758 -24.90 -4.53 -31.41
N THR A 759 -26.10 -3.98 -31.56
CA THR A 759 -26.32 -2.64 -32.14
C THR A 759 -25.63 -1.57 -31.28
N ALA A 760 -24.83 -0.73 -31.93
CA ALA A 760 -23.97 0.24 -31.26
C ALA A 760 -23.11 -0.37 -30.12
N GLY A 761 -22.81 -1.68 -30.21
CA GLY A 761 -22.03 -2.46 -29.26
C GLY A 761 -22.69 -2.70 -27.90
N THR A 762 -23.94 -2.26 -27.67
CA THR A 762 -24.57 -2.31 -26.33
C THR A 762 -26.06 -2.65 -26.31
N GLU A 763 -26.74 -2.72 -27.46
CA GLU A 763 -28.20 -2.88 -27.54
C GLU A 763 -28.59 -3.93 -28.59
N ARG A 764 -29.80 -4.51 -28.46
CA ARG A 764 -30.37 -5.49 -29.40
C ARG A 764 -29.34 -6.57 -29.79
N GLY A 765 -29.06 -7.43 -28.84
CA GLY A 765 -28.13 -8.52 -29.02
C GLY A 765 -28.67 -9.64 -29.89
N GLY A 766 -27.85 -10.16 -30.79
CA GLY A 766 -28.13 -11.38 -31.53
C GLY A 766 -26.96 -12.35 -31.46
N ALA A 767 -27.25 -13.61 -31.17
CA ALA A 767 -26.29 -14.71 -31.25
C ALA A 767 -26.59 -15.54 -32.50
N GLY A 768 -25.59 -15.71 -33.36
CA GLY A 768 -25.72 -16.37 -34.66
C GLY A 768 -24.70 -17.48 -34.85
N ALA A 769 -25.12 -18.56 -35.49
CA ALA A 769 -24.19 -19.58 -35.95
C ALA A 769 -24.69 -20.32 -37.19
N VAL A 770 -23.76 -20.91 -37.93
CA VAL A 770 -24.04 -21.89 -38.98
C VAL A 770 -23.27 -23.17 -38.69
N VAL A 771 -23.96 -24.31 -38.79
CA VAL A 771 -23.43 -25.64 -38.47
C VAL A 771 -23.48 -26.52 -39.70
N TYR A 772 -22.36 -27.19 -39.98
CA TYR A 772 -22.16 -28.15 -41.05
C TYR A 772 -21.88 -29.54 -40.46
N ARG A 773 -22.44 -30.59 -41.07
CA ARG A 773 -22.11 -31.99 -40.78
C ARG A 773 -21.67 -32.66 -42.07
N SER A 774 -20.48 -33.27 -42.05
CA SER A 774 -19.87 -33.91 -43.24
C SER A 774 -19.87 -32.98 -44.47
N GLY A 775 -19.55 -31.69 -44.25
CA GLY A 775 -19.46 -30.66 -45.30
C GLY A 775 -20.80 -30.09 -45.78
N ARG A 776 -21.94 -30.52 -45.25
CA ARG A 776 -23.27 -29.99 -45.62
C ARG A 776 -23.83 -29.10 -44.53
N GLU A 777 -24.38 -27.94 -44.89
CA GLU A 777 -25.08 -27.07 -43.93
C GLU A 777 -26.30 -27.82 -43.36
N VAL A 778 -26.35 -27.97 -42.05
CA VAL A 778 -27.45 -28.67 -41.35
C VAL A 778 -28.31 -27.74 -40.52
N LYS A 779 -27.78 -26.60 -40.07
CA LYS A 779 -28.53 -25.65 -39.23
C LYS A 779 -27.95 -24.25 -39.28
N ARG A 780 -28.83 -23.25 -39.27
CA ARG A 780 -28.53 -21.89 -38.80
C ARG A 780 -29.20 -21.67 -37.46
N ILE A 781 -28.44 -21.20 -36.49
CA ILE A 781 -28.89 -20.96 -35.11
C ILE A 781 -29.03 -19.46 -34.94
N ARG A 782 -30.22 -19.03 -34.52
CA ARG A 782 -30.55 -17.65 -34.19
C ARG A 782 -31.08 -17.63 -32.77
N ALA A 783 -30.47 -16.83 -31.90
CA ALA A 783 -30.95 -16.64 -30.54
C ALA A 783 -30.85 -15.16 -30.12
N PRO A 784 -31.84 -14.62 -29.40
CA PRO A 784 -31.73 -13.29 -28.82
C PRO A 784 -30.62 -13.28 -27.76
N ALA A 785 -29.79 -12.25 -27.76
CA ALA A 785 -28.72 -12.05 -26.77
C ALA A 785 -29.02 -10.93 -25.76
N GLY A 786 -30.25 -10.42 -25.78
CA GLY A 786 -30.80 -9.47 -24.82
C GLY A 786 -30.86 -8.05 -25.35
N ARG A 787 -31.85 -7.28 -24.85
CA ARG A 787 -32.06 -5.88 -25.27
C ARG A 787 -30.86 -5.01 -24.96
N PHE A 788 -30.19 -5.28 -23.83
CA PHE A 788 -28.95 -4.64 -23.41
C PHE A 788 -27.89 -5.71 -23.21
N THR A 789 -26.91 -5.77 -24.10
CA THR A 789 -25.85 -6.79 -24.09
C THR A 789 -24.57 -6.26 -24.70
N SER A 790 -23.45 -6.97 -24.55
CA SER A 790 -22.21 -6.65 -25.27
C SER A 790 -21.97 -7.63 -26.40
N SER A 791 -21.21 -7.24 -27.44
CA SER A 791 -20.80 -8.17 -28.51
C SER A 791 -20.15 -9.42 -27.94
N TYR A 792 -19.25 -9.25 -26.97
CA TYR A 792 -18.62 -10.36 -26.25
C TYR A 792 -19.62 -11.32 -25.57
N THR A 793 -20.66 -10.78 -24.91
CA THR A 793 -21.71 -11.63 -24.31
C THR A 793 -22.52 -12.36 -25.39
N ALA A 794 -22.82 -11.69 -26.50
CA ALA A 794 -23.52 -12.30 -27.63
C ALA A 794 -22.68 -13.41 -28.30
N GLU A 795 -21.37 -13.23 -28.42
CA GLU A 795 -20.41 -14.20 -28.96
C GLU A 795 -20.36 -15.47 -28.08
N LEU A 796 -20.28 -15.32 -26.76
CA LEU A 796 -20.36 -16.46 -25.82
C LEU A 796 -21.72 -17.18 -25.88
N LEU A 797 -22.81 -16.43 -26.04
CA LEU A 797 -24.14 -17.01 -26.23
C LEU A 797 -24.24 -17.79 -27.55
N ALA A 798 -23.62 -17.31 -28.62
CA ALA A 798 -23.55 -18.02 -29.90
C ALA A 798 -22.82 -19.36 -29.76
N LEU A 799 -21.67 -19.38 -29.07
CA LEU A 799 -20.97 -20.62 -28.74
C LEU A 799 -21.84 -21.56 -27.89
N ARG A 800 -22.53 -21.04 -26.87
CA ARG A 800 -23.41 -21.85 -26.00
C ARG A 800 -24.54 -22.51 -26.80
N GLU A 801 -25.27 -21.75 -27.61
CA GLU A 801 -26.39 -22.29 -28.38
C GLU A 801 -25.92 -23.26 -29.48
N THR A 802 -24.75 -23.01 -30.07
CA THR A 802 -24.12 -23.92 -31.02
C THR A 802 -23.77 -25.25 -30.36
N LEU A 803 -23.12 -25.21 -29.20
CA LEU A 803 -22.75 -26.41 -28.45
C LEU A 803 -23.98 -27.21 -28.00
N LYS A 804 -25.03 -26.55 -27.51
CA LYS A 804 -26.30 -27.21 -27.17
C LYS A 804 -26.92 -27.93 -28.36
N TYR A 805 -26.87 -27.32 -29.55
CA TYR A 805 -27.36 -27.95 -30.77
C TYR A 805 -26.49 -29.15 -31.18
N ILE A 806 -25.16 -29.03 -31.09
CA ILE A 806 -24.26 -30.16 -31.38
C ILE A 806 -24.54 -31.32 -30.42
N GLU A 807 -24.71 -31.05 -29.12
CA GLU A 807 -25.07 -32.07 -28.13
C GLU A 807 -26.41 -32.76 -28.42
N SER A 808 -27.37 -32.08 -29.07
CA SER A 808 -28.69 -32.66 -29.36
C SER A 808 -28.73 -33.52 -30.62
N ILE A 809 -27.77 -33.34 -31.55
CA ILE A 809 -27.69 -34.11 -32.80
C ILE A 809 -26.69 -35.28 -32.73
N LEU A 810 -25.85 -35.31 -31.71
CA LEU A 810 -24.92 -36.39 -31.44
C LEU A 810 -25.54 -37.41 -30.49
N THR A 811 -25.29 -38.68 -30.76
CA THR A 811 -25.83 -39.82 -30.01
C THR A 811 -24.71 -40.70 -29.49
N ASP A 812 -25.01 -41.56 -28.51
CA ASP A 812 -24.04 -42.53 -27.99
C ASP A 812 -23.59 -43.57 -29.04
N GLN A 813 -24.26 -43.64 -30.19
CA GLN A 813 -23.88 -44.53 -31.31
C GLN A 813 -22.87 -43.89 -32.25
N ASP A 814 -22.69 -42.56 -32.23
CA ASP A 814 -21.72 -41.89 -33.11
C ASP A 814 -20.27 -42.28 -32.73
N PRO A 815 -19.37 -42.52 -33.69
CA PRO A 815 -17.96 -42.75 -33.38
C PRO A 815 -17.31 -41.52 -32.71
N ALA A 816 -16.05 -41.64 -32.29
CA ALA A 816 -15.29 -40.45 -31.91
C ALA A 816 -15.21 -39.51 -33.13
N LEU A 817 -15.67 -38.28 -32.97
CA LEU A 817 -15.80 -37.30 -34.07
C LEU A 817 -14.82 -36.14 -33.86
N ASN A 818 -14.44 -35.49 -34.95
CA ASN A 818 -13.75 -34.21 -34.95
C ASN A 818 -14.77 -33.07 -35.06
N ILE A 819 -14.87 -32.27 -34.02
CA ILE A 819 -15.76 -31.10 -33.93
C ILE A 819 -14.89 -29.85 -34.00
N GLN A 820 -15.10 -28.99 -35.01
CA GLN A 820 -14.39 -27.73 -35.17
C GLN A 820 -15.35 -26.55 -34.97
N LEU A 821 -15.04 -25.68 -34.01
CA LEU A 821 -15.80 -24.47 -33.70
C LEU A 821 -14.97 -23.24 -34.06
N CYS A 822 -15.42 -22.49 -35.04
CA CYS A 822 -14.78 -21.27 -35.53
C CYS A 822 -15.48 -20.04 -34.97
N THR A 823 -14.72 -19.12 -34.38
CA THR A 823 -15.23 -17.84 -33.88
C THR A 823 -14.21 -16.74 -34.12
N ASP A 824 -14.66 -15.53 -34.43
CA ASP A 824 -13.80 -14.35 -34.48
C ASP A 824 -13.59 -13.65 -33.13
N SER A 825 -14.30 -14.12 -32.10
CA SER A 825 -14.17 -13.67 -30.73
C SER A 825 -12.91 -14.23 -30.04
N LEU A 826 -11.78 -13.54 -30.24
CA LEU A 826 -10.56 -13.86 -29.52
C LEU A 826 -10.75 -13.69 -27.99
N SER A 827 -11.57 -12.74 -27.56
CA SER A 827 -11.90 -12.49 -26.16
C SER A 827 -12.64 -13.66 -25.52
N SER A 828 -13.61 -14.27 -26.21
CA SER A 828 -14.31 -15.48 -25.75
C SER A 828 -13.34 -16.66 -25.61
N LEU A 829 -12.49 -16.88 -26.60
CA LEU A 829 -11.50 -17.98 -26.55
C LEU A 829 -10.49 -17.79 -25.42
N MET A 830 -9.98 -16.57 -25.22
CA MET A 830 -9.08 -16.28 -24.10
C MET A 830 -9.75 -16.49 -22.75
N ARG A 831 -11.04 -16.10 -22.60
CA ARG A 831 -11.82 -16.36 -21.38
C ARG A 831 -11.97 -17.84 -21.10
N LEU A 832 -12.33 -18.61 -22.11
CA LEU A 832 -12.51 -20.06 -21.97
C LEU A 832 -11.17 -20.74 -21.67
N ARG A 833 -10.07 -20.31 -22.29
CA ARG A 833 -8.72 -20.85 -22.08
C ARG A 833 -8.20 -20.74 -20.64
N GLU A 834 -8.75 -19.84 -19.83
CA GLU A 834 -8.45 -19.79 -18.39
C GLU A 834 -8.88 -21.07 -17.66
N GLY A 835 -9.75 -21.89 -18.26
CA GLY A 835 -10.18 -23.19 -17.75
C GLY A 835 -11.54 -23.14 -17.01
N PRO A 836 -12.20 -24.28 -16.83
CA PRO A 836 -13.58 -24.34 -16.34
C PRO A 836 -13.75 -23.80 -14.91
N ALA A 837 -12.77 -23.97 -14.04
CA ALA A 837 -12.82 -23.49 -12.66
C ALA A 837 -12.61 -21.97 -12.49
N ASN A 838 -12.06 -21.30 -13.51
CA ASN A 838 -11.76 -19.87 -13.49
C ASN A 838 -12.86 -19.02 -14.14
N GLN A 839 -13.99 -19.64 -14.51
CA GLN A 839 -15.10 -18.93 -15.13
C GLN A 839 -15.86 -18.10 -14.08
N THR A 840 -16.14 -16.85 -14.44
CA THR A 840 -16.87 -15.89 -13.61
C THR A 840 -18.23 -15.49 -14.21
N GLU A 841 -18.51 -15.94 -15.44
CA GLU A 841 -19.74 -15.67 -16.18
C GLU A 841 -20.50 -16.97 -16.42
N ARG A 842 -21.82 -16.95 -16.17
CA ARG A 842 -22.67 -18.14 -16.29
C ARG A 842 -22.68 -18.71 -17.71
N VAL A 843 -22.69 -17.86 -18.72
CA VAL A 843 -22.66 -18.30 -20.13
C VAL A 843 -21.36 -19.03 -20.45
N ALA A 844 -20.22 -18.51 -20.00
CA ALA A 844 -18.91 -19.15 -20.20
C ALA A 844 -18.79 -20.48 -19.44
N ASP A 845 -19.34 -20.55 -18.21
CA ASP A 845 -19.43 -21.80 -17.43
C ASP A 845 -20.32 -22.84 -18.13
N GLN A 846 -21.46 -22.42 -18.70
CA GLN A 846 -22.32 -23.30 -19.51
C GLN A 846 -21.63 -23.82 -20.77
N VAL A 847 -20.87 -22.98 -21.47
CA VAL A 847 -20.03 -23.39 -22.61
C VAL A 847 -19.04 -24.46 -22.16
N TRP A 848 -18.35 -24.25 -21.03
CA TRP A 848 -17.42 -25.23 -20.47
C TRP A 848 -18.08 -26.56 -20.09
N LEU A 849 -19.29 -26.53 -19.54
CA LEU A 849 -20.05 -27.76 -19.24
C LEU A 849 -20.32 -28.58 -20.52
N SER A 850 -20.70 -27.93 -21.62
CA SER A 850 -20.89 -28.63 -22.90
C SER A 850 -19.58 -29.11 -23.52
N LEU A 851 -18.52 -28.28 -23.51
CA LEU A 851 -17.20 -28.68 -23.98
C LEU A 851 -16.68 -29.90 -23.21
N ARG A 852 -16.90 -29.96 -21.90
CA ARG A 852 -16.49 -31.10 -21.08
C ARG A 852 -17.27 -32.37 -21.41
N ARG A 853 -18.58 -32.27 -21.67
CA ARG A 853 -19.40 -33.42 -22.07
C ARG A 853 -18.98 -33.96 -23.42
N LEU A 854 -18.85 -33.10 -24.43
CA LEU A 854 -18.40 -33.48 -25.77
C LEU A 854 -16.97 -34.02 -25.76
N GLY A 855 -16.06 -33.34 -25.05
CA GLY A 855 -14.65 -33.70 -24.93
C GLY A 855 -14.39 -35.07 -24.31
N ARG A 856 -15.35 -35.68 -23.58
CA ARG A 856 -15.17 -37.04 -23.05
C ARG A 856 -14.98 -38.10 -24.15
N ARG A 857 -15.52 -37.85 -25.34
CA ARG A 857 -15.54 -38.81 -26.46
C ARG A 857 -15.07 -38.23 -27.78
N HIS A 858 -15.38 -36.97 -28.04
CA HIS A 858 -15.09 -36.30 -29.30
C HIS A 858 -13.90 -35.35 -29.13
N ARG A 859 -13.17 -35.13 -30.21
CA ARG A 859 -12.15 -34.07 -30.29
C ARG A 859 -12.85 -32.76 -30.62
N VAL A 860 -12.61 -31.71 -29.85
CA VAL A 860 -13.23 -30.40 -30.01
C VAL A 860 -12.14 -29.34 -30.18
N ASP A 861 -11.97 -28.84 -31.40
CA ASP A 861 -11.02 -27.77 -31.74
C ASP A 861 -11.77 -26.43 -31.82
N LEU A 862 -11.49 -25.52 -30.88
CA LEU A 862 -11.97 -24.14 -30.95
C LEU A 862 -10.91 -23.27 -31.64
N GLN A 863 -11.22 -22.79 -32.84
CA GLN A 863 -10.31 -22.07 -33.71
C GLN A 863 -10.73 -20.60 -33.87
N TRP A 864 -9.82 -19.69 -33.57
CA TRP A 864 -10.00 -18.28 -33.89
C TRP A 864 -9.92 -18.04 -35.40
N VAL A 865 -10.84 -17.23 -35.95
CA VAL A 865 -10.80 -16.75 -37.34
C VAL A 865 -10.89 -15.22 -37.39
N PRO A 866 -10.29 -14.54 -38.37
CA PRO A 866 -10.38 -13.09 -38.46
C PRO A 866 -11.79 -12.62 -38.90
N GLY A 867 -12.41 -11.76 -38.11
CA GLY A 867 -13.68 -11.11 -38.45
C GLY A 867 -13.55 -10.15 -39.64
N HIS A 868 -14.64 -9.98 -40.40
CA HIS A 868 -14.73 -9.14 -41.61
C HIS A 868 -13.55 -9.35 -42.57
N ALA A 869 -13.15 -10.61 -42.75
CA ALA A 869 -12.10 -11.00 -43.69
C ALA A 869 -12.68 -11.66 -44.95
N GLY A 870 -13.98 -11.96 -44.99
CA GLY A 870 -14.60 -12.68 -46.11
C GLY A 870 -14.49 -14.20 -46.00
N VAL A 871 -14.29 -14.75 -44.80
CA VAL A 871 -14.34 -16.20 -44.55
C VAL A 871 -15.80 -16.64 -44.61
N ALA A 872 -16.17 -17.45 -45.61
CA ALA A 872 -17.58 -17.72 -45.96
C ALA A 872 -18.46 -18.14 -44.77
N GLY A 873 -17.99 -19.08 -43.94
CA GLY A 873 -18.72 -19.53 -42.77
C GLY A 873 -18.91 -18.44 -41.70
N ASN A 874 -17.89 -17.60 -41.48
CA ASN A 874 -17.94 -16.49 -40.51
C ASN A 874 -18.90 -15.38 -40.99
N GLU A 875 -18.87 -15.02 -42.27
CA GLU A 875 -19.78 -14.01 -42.83
C GLU A 875 -21.25 -14.47 -42.76
N ILE A 876 -21.52 -15.77 -42.92
CA ILE A 876 -22.87 -16.33 -42.70
C ILE A 876 -23.25 -16.22 -41.22
N ALA A 877 -22.36 -16.61 -40.30
CA ALA A 877 -22.64 -16.52 -38.86
C ALA A 877 -22.94 -15.08 -38.43
N ASP A 878 -22.17 -14.12 -38.94
CA ASP A 878 -22.34 -12.68 -38.72
C ASP A 878 -23.66 -12.13 -39.29
N ALA A 879 -24.04 -12.54 -40.50
CA ALA A 879 -25.37 -12.23 -41.04
C ALA A 879 -26.50 -12.81 -40.16
N VAL A 880 -26.36 -14.07 -39.72
CA VAL A 880 -27.34 -14.75 -38.85
C VAL A 880 -27.42 -14.06 -37.48
N ALA A 881 -26.30 -13.58 -36.94
CA ALA A 881 -26.26 -12.84 -35.67
C ALA A 881 -26.99 -11.49 -35.79
N ARG A 882 -26.83 -10.76 -36.91
CA ARG A 882 -27.59 -9.54 -37.17
C ARG A 882 -29.09 -9.79 -37.30
N GLU A 883 -29.49 -10.87 -37.97
CA GLU A 883 -30.91 -11.26 -38.04
C GLU A 883 -31.45 -11.62 -36.66
N ALA A 884 -30.67 -12.33 -35.85
CA ALA A 884 -31.05 -12.72 -34.49
C ALA A 884 -31.25 -11.51 -33.55
N ALA A 885 -30.60 -10.38 -33.83
CA ALA A 885 -30.77 -9.14 -33.07
C ALA A 885 -32.19 -8.55 -33.16
N GLU A 886 -32.94 -8.88 -34.22
CA GLU A 886 -34.32 -8.44 -34.43
C GLU A 886 -35.37 -9.37 -33.77
N LEU A 887 -34.93 -10.48 -33.16
CA LEU A 887 -35.83 -11.34 -32.39
C LEU A 887 -36.35 -10.64 -31.12
N PRO A 888 -37.48 -11.08 -30.53
CA PRO A 888 -37.96 -10.55 -29.25
C PRO A 888 -36.91 -10.69 -28.14
N GLN A 889 -36.62 -9.58 -27.45
CA GLN A 889 -35.50 -9.51 -26.51
C GLN A 889 -35.90 -9.58 -25.02
N ASP A 890 -37.17 -9.36 -24.68
CA ASP A 890 -37.62 -9.09 -23.31
C ASP A 890 -37.47 -10.28 -22.34
N GLY A 891 -37.47 -11.50 -22.85
CA GLY A 891 -37.27 -12.71 -22.05
C GLY A 891 -35.80 -13.03 -21.70
N THR A 892 -34.84 -12.28 -22.23
CA THR A 892 -33.41 -12.58 -22.03
C THR A 892 -32.86 -11.92 -20.78
N PRO A 893 -32.23 -12.67 -19.85
CA PRO A 893 -31.67 -12.10 -18.63
C PRO A 893 -30.58 -11.06 -18.89
N ILE A 894 -30.61 -9.96 -18.13
CA ILE A 894 -29.61 -8.91 -18.20
C ILE A 894 -28.44 -9.18 -17.25
N THR A 895 -27.23 -9.18 -17.81
CA THR A 895 -25.99 -9.33 -17.04
C THR A 895 -25.71 -8.10 -16.18
N PHE A 896 -24.98 -8.27 -15.07
CA PHE A 896 -24.58 -7.12 -14.24
C PHE A 896 -23.74 -6.09 -15.01
N ALA A 897 -22.88 -6.53 -15.93
CA ALA A 897 -22.07 -5.63 -16.75
C ALA A 897 -22.92 -4.76 -17.69
N ALA A 898 -23.95 -5.35 -18.32
CA ALA A 898 -24.91 -4.63 -19.15
C ALA A 898 -25.75 -3.66 -18.31
N ALA A 899 -26.32 -4.11 -17.19
CA ALA A 899 -27.10 -3.27 -16.29
C ALA A 899 -26.30 -2.09 -15.74
N LYS A 900 -25.05 -2.33 -15.29
CA LYS A 900 -24.12 -1.29 -14.85
C LYS A 900 -23.84 -0.26 -15.94
N SER A 901 -23.70 -0.69 -17.19
CA SER A 901 -23.45 0.20 -18.33
C SER A 901 -24.67 1.04 -18.66
N LEU A 902 -25.87 0.44 -18.63
CA LEU A 902 -27.15 1.12 -18.80
C LEU A 902 -27.36 2.19 -17.72
N LEU A 903 -27.21 1.84 -16.45
CA LEU A 903 -27.32 2.77 -15.31
C LEU A 903 -26.34 3.94 -15.45
N LYS A 904 -25.09 3.65 -15.83
CA LYS A 904 -24.09 4.70 -16.03
C LYS A 904 -24.51 5.68 -17.11
N ARG A 905 -25.04 5.17 -18.22
CA ARG A 905 -25.52 5.95 -19.37
C ARG A 905 -26.77 6.74 -19.02
N HIS A 906 -27.75 6.13 -18.36
CA HIS A 906 -28.98 6.76 -17.91
C HIS A 906 -28.69 7.97 -17.01
N VAL A 907 -27.91 7.79 -15.93
CA VAL A 907 -27.58 8.90 -15.01
C VAL A 907 -26.75 9.98 -15.70
N SER A 908 -25.87 9.61 -16.62
CA SER A 908 -25.10 10.61 -17.39
C SER A 908 -26.00 11.43 -18.30
N ARG A 909 -26.98 10.80 -18.96
CA ARG A 909 -27.95 11.48 -19.81
C ARG A 909 -28.88 12.39 -19.00
N GLU A 910 -29.43 11.88 -17.90
CA GLU A 910 -30.27 12.64 -16.96
C GLU A 910 -29.55 13.91 -16.48
N TRP A 911 -28.27 13.77 -16.10
CA TRP A 911 -27.45 14.94 -15.72
C TRP A 911 -27.31 15.93 -16.87
N VAL A 912 -26.97 15.48 -18.08
CA VAL A 912 -26.81 16.36 -19.26
C VAL A 912 -28.12 17.07 -19.62
N GLU A 913 -29.26 16.40 -19.47
CA GLU A 913 -30.58 17.01 -19.67
C GLU A 913 -30.95 18.00 -18.56
N SER A 914 -30.57 17.70 -17.31
CA SER A 914 -30.80 18.61 -16.17
C SER A 914 -30.04 19.92 -16.31
N THR A 915 -28.87 19.92 -16.96
CA THR A 915 -28.08 21.13 -17.20
C THR A 915 -28.72 22.07 -18.23
N ARG A 916 -29.70 21.60 -19.03
CA ARG A 916 -30.41 22.41 -20.02
C ARG A 916 -31.34 23.47 -19.44
N HIS A 917 -31.71 23.32 -18.17
CA HIS A 917 -32.72 24.15 -17.49
C HIS A 917 -32.08 25.10 -16.47
N SER A 918 -30.75 25.14 -16.40
CA SER A 918 -30.03 26.07 -15.55
C SER A 918 -30.24 27.49 -16.09
N ARG A 919 -30.88 28.35 -15.28
CA ARG A 919 -31.25 29.74 -15.62
C ARG A 919 -30.19 30.43 -16.50
N PRO A 920 -30.59 31.15 -17.57
CA PRO A 920 -29.65 31.98 -18.31
C PRO A 920 -28.92 32.91 -17.34
N ALA A 921 -27.59 32.92 -17.44
CA ALA A 921 -26.78 33.82 -16.63
C ALA A 921 -27.18 35.28 -16.94
N PRO A 922 -27.09 36.21 -15.98
CA PRO A 922 -27.36 37.62 -16.25
C PRO A 922 -26.48 38.13 -17.41
N ALA A 923 -27.02 39.04 -18.23
CA ALA A 923 -26.39 39.58 -19.45
C ALA A 923 -25.00 40.19 -19.22
N THR A 924 -24.63 40.46 -17.96
CA THR A 924 -23.33 40.99 -17.53
C THR A 924 -22.18 39.98 -17.57
N ARG A 925 -22.42 38.68 -17.80
CA ARG A 925 -21.36 37.67 -17.94
C ARG A 925 -21.03 37.37 -19.40
N PRO A 926 -19.77 37.10 -19.77
CA PRO A 926 -19.41 36.58 -21.08
C PRO A 926 -20.00 35.18 -21.20
N HIS A 927 -21.11 35.05 -21.91
CA HIS A 927 -21.80 33.78 -22.13
C HIS A 927 -21.99 33.57 -23.62
N LEU A 928 -22.09 32.31 -24.01
CA LEU A 928 -22.71 31.99 -25.29
C LEU A 928 -24.22 32.24 -25.11
N SER A 929 -24.87 32.89 -26.08
CA SER A 929 -26.33 33.07 -26.10
C SER A 929 -27.10 31.74 -26.10
N HIS A 930 -26.41 30.65 -26.45
CA HIS A 930 -26.90 29.28 -26.48
C HIS A 930 -26.44 28.50 -25.25
N ASP A 931 -27.25 27.51 -24.85
CA ASP A 931 -26.84 26.55 -23.85
C ASP A 931 -25.55 25.85 -24.31
N TYR A 932 -24.59 25.66 -23.40
CA TYR A 932 -23.38 24.88 -23.68
C TYR A 932 -23.72 23.50 -24.26
N HIS A 933 -24.88 22.94 -23.89
CA HIS A 933 -25.43 21.73 -24.49
C HIS A 933 -25.54 21.80 -26.02
N ASP A 934 -26.00 22.92 -26.58
CA ASP A 934 -26.26 23.07 -28.02
C ASP A 934 -24.97 23.21 -28.84
N VAL A 935 -23.87 23.52 -28.16
CA VAL A 935 -22.53 23.69 -28.72
C VAL A 935 -21.79 22.36 -28.89
N VAL A 936 -21.84 21.49 -27.88
CA VAL A 936 -21.13 20.19 -27.89
C VAL A 936 -22.04 18.98 -28.13
N GLY A 937 -23.35 19.19 -28.10
CA GLY A 937 -24.37 18.16 -28.22
C GLY A 937 -24.54 17.29 -26.96
N PRO A 938 -25.50 16.35 -26.99
CA PRO A 938 -25.81 15.47 -25.85
C PRO A 938 -24.72 14.41 -25.59
N GLY A 939 -23.78 14.25 -26.52
CA GLY A 939 -22.71 13.25 -26.45
C GLY A 939 -21.66 13.52 -25.37
N ARG A 940 -20.70 12.61 -25.26
CA ARG A 940 -19.48 12.86 -24.49
C ARG A 940 -18.57 13.82 -25.26
N VAL A 941 -18.01 14.80 -24.54
CA VAL A 941 -17.01 15.69 -25.10
C VAL A 941 -15.72 14.90 -25.29
N ARG A 942 -15.18 14.91 -26.51
CA ARG A 942 -13.86 14.32 -26.78
C ARG A 942 -12.79 15.28 -26.27
N LEU A 943 -11.91 14.78 -25.41
CA LEU A 943 -10.75 15.53 -24.94
C LEU A 943 -9.80 15.83 -26.11
N ALA A 944 -9.10 16.95 -26.00
CA ALA A 944 -8.32 17.54 -27.09
C ALA A 944 -7.30 16.58 -27.74
N ASP A 945 -6.61 15.76 -26.94
CA ASP A 945 -5.65 14.79 -27.45
C ASP A 945 -6.29 13.70 -28.33
N ARG A 946 -7.54 13.33 -28.07
CA ARG A 946 -8.31 12.39 -28.91
C ARG A 946 -8.81 13.02 -30.21
N LEU A 947 -8.69 14.33 -30.35
CA LEU A 947 -8.98 15.08 -31.56
C LEU A 947 -7.69 15.37 -32.36
N GLY A 948 -6.52 14.90 -31.89
CA GLY A 948 -5.23 15.22 -32.49
C GLY A 948 -4.76 16.66 -32.21
N LEU A 949 -5.38 17.36 -31.24
CA LEU A 949 -5.02 18.72 -30.87
C LEU A 949 -3.93 18.73 -29.81
N SER A 950 -3.01 19.69 -29.91
CA SER A 950 -2.06 19.97 -28.83
C SER A 950 -2.80 20.51 -27.60
N ARG A 951 -2.13 20.50 -26.45
CA ARG A 951 -2.73 20.97 -25.20
C ARG A 951 -3.06 22.47 -25.21
N ARG A 952 -2.24 23.30 -25.86
CA ARG A 952 -2.52 24.73 -26.03
C ARG A 952 -3.82 24.92 -26.82
N GLU A 953 -3.96 24.21 -27.92
CA GLU A 953 -5.14 24.24 -28.78
C GLU A 953 -6.38 23.73 -28.06
N GLY A 954 -6.26 22.60 -27.36
CA GLY A 954 -7.33 22.07 -26.51
C GLY A 954 -7.81 23.06 -25.45
N THR A 955 -6.87 23.77 -24.82
CA THR A 955 -7.18 24.80 -23.82
C THR A 955 -7.92 25.99 -24.45
N ALA A 956 -7.46 26.46 -25.62
CA ALA A 956 -8.12 27.54 -26.34
C ALA A 956 -9.55 27.15 -26.76
N LEU A 957 -9.71 25.93 -27.32
CA LEU A 957 -11.00 25.38 -27.71
C LEU A 957 -11.97 25.29 -26.53
N ALA A 958 -11.57 24.70 -25.40
CA ALA A 958 -12.43 24.55 -24.23
C ALA A 958 -12.83 25.92 -23.62
N ARG A 959 -11.93 26.90 -23.64
CA ARG A 959 -12.22 28.26 -23.19
C ARG A 959 -13.20 28.98 -24.13
N LEU A 960 -13.08 28.80 -25.44
CA LEU A 960 -14.02 29.36 -26.42
C LEU A 960 -15.40 28.72 -26.32
N ARG A 961 -15.48 27.39 -26.23
CA ARG A 961 -16.73 26.65 -26.03
C ARG A 961 -17.46 27.00 -24.76
N THR A 962 -16.76 27.53 -23.76
CA THR A 962 -17.36 27.99 -22.51
C THR A 962 -17.65 29.49 -22.49
N GLY A 963 -17.27 30.24 -23.53
CA GLY A 963 -17.35 31.70 -23.60
C GLY A 963 -16.32 32.44 -22.73
N HIS A 964 -15.48 31.71 -22.00
CA HIS A 964 -14.54 32.26 -21.02
C HIS A 964 -13.10 32.20 -21.56
N SER A 965 -12.87 32.89 -22.68
CA SER A 965 -11.60 32.88 -23.40
C SER A 965 -10.88 34.24 -23.36
N PRO A 966 -9.60 34.30 -22.97
CA PRO A 966 -8.78 35.50 -23.14
C PRO A 966 -8.63 35.99 -24.58
N ALA A 967 -9.02 35.19 -25.59
CA ALA A 967 -9.03 35.60 -26.99
C ALA A 967 -10.21 36.51 -27.36
N LEU A 968 -11.12 36.79 -26.43
CA LEU A 968 -12.35 37.57 -26.62
C LEU A 968 -12.31 38.83 -25.76
N GLN A 969 -12.51 40.00 -26.35
CA GLN A 969 -12.52 41.27 -25.62
C GLN A 969 -13.57 41.28 -24.51
N ALA A 970 -14.78 40.73 -24.76
CA ALA A 970 -15.84 40.71 -23.75
C ALA A 970 -15.47 39.93 -22.48
N TYR A 971 -14.67 38.87 -22.62
CA TYR A 971 -14.15 38.15 -21.45
C TYR A 971 -13.04 38.93 -20.75
N ARG A 972 -12.17 39.61 -21.49
CA ARG A 972 -11.08 40.44 -20.93
C ARG A 972 -11.64 41.62 -20.13
N HIS A 973 -12.70 42.28 -20.63
CA HIS A 973 -13.44 43.30 -19.89
C HIS A 973 -14.06 42.74 -18.59
N PHE A 974 -14.72 41.58 -18.67
CA PHE A 974 -15.36 40.95 -17.51
C PHE A 974 -14.38 40.64 -16.36
N ILE A 975 -13.12 40.35 -16.67
CA ILE A 975 -12.07 40.14 -15.65
C ILE A 975 -11.31 41.41 -15.28
N GLY A 976 -11.69 42.57 -15.82
CA GLY A 976 -11.04 43.87 -15.60
C GLY A 976 -9.68 44.01 -16.28
N ALA A 977 -9.40 43.22 -17.32
CA ALA A 977 -8.16 43.33 -18.09
C ALA A 977 -8.24 44.33 -19.25
N GLU A 978 -9.45 44.79 -19.59
CA GLU A 978 -9.74 45.80 -20.62
C GLU A 978 -10.88 46.72 -20.13
N GLU A 979 -10.90 47.97 -20.58
CA GLU A 979 -11.87 48.99 -20.13
C GLU A 979 -13.26 48.82 -20.77
N ASP A 980 -13.32 48.27 -21.98
CA ASP A 980 -14.55 48.01 -22.73
C ASP A 980 -14.61 46.57 -23.29
N ASP A 981 -15.81 46.13 -23.67
CA ASP A 981 -16.08 44.81 -24.24
C ASP A 981 -16.24 44.80 -25.76
N GLY A 982 -15.94 45.93 -26.43
CA GLY A 982 -16.16 46.14 -27.86
C GLY A 982 -15.22 45.33 -28.74
N CYS A 983 -15.66 44.99 -29.95
CA CYS A 983 -14.83 44.26 -30.88
C CYS A 983 -13.70 45.12 -31.44
N PRO A 984 -12.42 44.76 -31.22
CA PRO A 984 -11.29 45.54 -31.72
C PRO A 984 -11.09 45.39 -33.23
N THR A 985 -11.77 44.44 -33.86
CA THR A 985 -11.60 44.14 -35.30
C THR A 985 -12.69 44.71 -36.20
N CYS A 986 -13.87 45.07 -35.67
CA CYS A 986 -14.94 45.65 -36.47
C CYS A 986 -15.37 47.01 -35.92
N ASP A 987 -15.66 47.96 -36.81
CA ASP A 987 -15.98 49.35 -36.46
C ASP A 987 -17.37 49.55 -35.82
N GLY A 988 -18.06 48.47 -35.44
CA GLY A 988 -19.47 48.48 -35.04
C GLY A 988 -19.74 48.73 -33.56
N GLY A 989 -18.72 48.83 -32.70
CA GLY A 989 -18.91 48.94 -31.24
C GLY A 989 -19.66 47.75 -30.61
N VAL A 990 -19.79 46.65 -31.35
CA VAL A 990 -20.49 45.42 -30.92
C VAL A 990 -19.59 44.68 -29.93
N ARG A 991 -20.17 44.17 -28.86
CA ARG A 991 -19.48 43.33 -27.87
C ARG A 991 -18.83 42.11 -28.54
N GLU A 992 -17.53 41.90 -28.32
CA GLU A 992 -16.83 40.72 -28.85
C GLU A 992 -16.91 39.53 -27.90
N ASP A 993 -18.05 38.84 -27.94
CA ASP A 993 -18.20 37.52 -27.36
C ASP A 993 -17.89 36.41 -28.38
N ALA A 994 -17.99 35.16 -27.93
CA ALA A 994 -17.69 34.00 -28.78
C ALA A 994 -18.68 33.83 -29.93
N GLU A 995 -19.93 34.28 -29.79
CA GLU A 995 -20.92 34.22 -30.87
C GLU A 995 -20.56 35.22 -31.94
N HIS A 996 -20.45 36.51 -31.60
CA HIS A 996 -20.01 37.53 -32.55
C HIS A 996 -18.72 37.13 -33.26
N PHE A 997 -17.70 36.74 -32.51
CA PHE A 997 -16.38 36.39 -33.07
C PHE A 997 -16.42 35.20 -34.03
N LEU A 998 -17.21 34.15 -33.73
CA LEU A 998 -17.24 32.90 -34.48
C LEU A 998 -18.34 32.83 -35.55
N THR A 999 -19.38 33.66 -35.49
CA THR A 999 -20.57 33.51 -36.35
C THR A 999 -20.93 34.74 -37.16
N SER A 1000 -20.68 35.97 -36.69
CA SER A 1000 -21.29 37.16 -37.31
C SER A 1000 -20.40 38.40 -37.42
N CYS A 1001 -19.16 38.37 -36.92
CA CYS A 1001 -18.23 39.51 -37.01
C CYS A 1001 -17.90 39.84 -38.48
N PRO A 1002 -18.22 41.03 -39.00
CA PRO A 1002 -17.97 41.36 -40.41
C PRO A 1002 -16.49 41.25 -40.79
N ALA A 1003 -15.59 41.61 -39.87
CA ALA A 1003 -14.15 41.59 -40.10
C ALA A 1003 -13.56 40.18 -40.24
N THR A 1004 -14.23 39.15 -39.72
CA THR A 1004 -13.76 37.75 -39.81
C THR A 1004 -14.56 36.91 -40.83
N ALA A 1005 -15.54 37.50 -41.53
CA ALA A 1005 -16.44 36.81 -42.47
C ALA A 1005 -15.70 36.01 -43.55
N ARG A 1006 -14.68 36.61 -44.19
CA ARG A 1006 -13.86 35.94 -45.21
C ARG A 1006 -13.14 34.71 -44.64
N VAL A 1007 -12.54 34.83 -43.45
CA VAL A 1007 -11.82 33.72 -42.81
C VAL A 1007 -12.80 32.61 -42.39
N ARG A 1008 -14.03 32.97 -41.95
CA ARG A 1008 -15.08 31.99 -41.66
C ARG A 1008 -15.51 31.24 -42.91
N HIS A 1009 -15.70 31.93 -44.04
CA HIS A 1009 -16.03 31.29 -45.30
C HIS A 1009 -14.92 30.30 -45.73
N ASP A 1010 -13.66 30.70 -45.65
CA ASP A 1010 -12.54 29.84 -46.06
C ASP A 1010 -12.37 28.59 -45.18
N VAL A 1011 -12.73 28.67 -43.89
CA VAL A 1011 -12.52 27.58 -42.92
C VAL A 1011 -13.77 26.71 -42.73
N PHE A 1012 -14.94 27.33 -42.61
CA PHE A 1012 -16.22 26.67 -42.32
C PHE A 1012 -17.11 26.51 -43.57
N GLY A 1013 -16.78 27.18 -44.68
CA GLY A 1013 -17.54 27.11 -45.94
C GLY A 1013 -18.71 28.08 -46.02
N ARG A 1014 -18.90 28.95 -45.03
CA ARG A 1014 -19.97 29.97 -44.97
C ARG A 1014 -19.50 31.22 -44.23
N GLU A 1015 -20.02 32.38 -44.62
CA GLU A 1015 -19.74 33.64 -43.95
C GLU A 1015 -20.41 33.72 -42.58
N ASP A 1016 -21.63 33.20 -42.40
CA ASP A 1016 -22.36 33.26 -41.13
C ASP A 1016 -22.77 31.86 -40.62
N PRO A 1017 -21.81 31.03 -40.15
CA PRO A 1017 -22.10 29.72 -39.61
C PRO A 1017 -22.72 29.81 -38.21
N THR A 1018 -23.57 28.86 -37.84
CA THR A 1018 -24.07 28.74 -36.46
C THR A 1018 -22.98 28.19 -35.53
N LEU A 1019 -23.08 28.46 -34.22
CA LEU A 1019 -22.12 27.91 -33.23
C LEU A 1019 -22.05 26.38 -33.27
N ARG A 1020 -23.18 25.71 -33.51
CA ARG A 1020 -23.23 24.24 -33.63
C ARG A 1020 -22.45 23.73 -34.85
N GLU A 1021 -22.52 24.43 -35.98
CA GLU A 1021 -21.75 24.11 -37.18
C GLU A 1021 -20.25 24.37 -36.96
N VAL A 1022 -19.89 25.49 -36.32
CA VAL A 1022 -18.51 25.84 -35.99
C VAL A 1022 -17.87 24.77 -35.10
N PHE A 1023 -18.55 24.37 -34.03
CA PHE A 1023 -17.99 23.44 -33.05
C PHE A 1023 -18.17 21.95 -33.39
N ALA A 1024 -18.87 21.63 -34.48
CA ALA A 1024 -18.97 20.27 -35.02
C ALA A 1024 -17.61 19.71 -35.45
N ASP A 1025 -16.72 20.59 -35.95
CA ASP A 1025 -15.33 20.26 -36.27
C ASP A 1025 -14.36 21.11 -35.43
N PRO A 1026 -13.91 20.58 -34.28
CA PRO A 1026 -13.03 21.32 -33.38
C PRO A 1026 -11.67 21.70 -34.01
N CYS A 1027 -11.21 20.95 -35.02
CA CYS A 1027 -9.93 21.22 -35.69
C CYS A 1027 -10.03 22.48 -36.57
N ARG A 1028 -11.18 22.70 -37.22
CA ARG A 1028 -11.45 23.92 -37.99
C ARG A 1028 -11.49 25.16 -37.11
N VAL A 1029 -12.02 25.06 -35.89
CA VAL A 1029 -11.98 26.17 -34.92
C VAL A 1029 -10.54 26.59 -34.61
N ILE A 1030 -9.64 25.63 -34.43
CA ILE A 1030 -8.23 25.93 -34.19
C ILE A 1030 -7.57 26.57 -35.41
N GLU A 1031 -7.86 26.07 -36.62
CA GLU A 1031 -7.36 26.67 -37.85
C GLU A 1031 -7.83 28.13 -38.02
N PHE A 1032 -9.10 28.41 -37.71
CA PHE A 1032 -9.65 29.76 -37.69
C PHE A 1032 -8.86 30.69 -36.74
N LEU A 1033 -8.56 30.23 -35.52
CA LEU A 1033 -7.75 31.02 -34.57
C LEU A 1033 -6.32 31.27 -35.06
N ARG A 1034 -5.69 30.29 -35.71
CA ARG A 1034 -4.34 30.45 -36.26
C ARG A 1034 -4.30 31.52 -37.35
N ARG A 1035 -5.26 31.51 -38.28
CA ARG A 1035 -5.34 32.50 -39.37
C ARG A 1035 -5.52 33.93 -38.87
N LEU A 1036 -6.17 34.09 -37.72
CA LEU A 1036 -6.39 35.39 -37.09
C LEU A 1036 -5.32 35.77 -36.05
N GLY A 1037 -4.30 34.92 -35.83
CA GLY A 1037 -3.23 35.19 -34.87
C GLY A 1037 -3.69 35.23 -33.40
N ARG A 1038 -4.79 34.54 -33.05
CA ARG A 1038 -5.40 34.55 -31.70
C ARG A 1038 -5.22 33.26 -30.90
N LEU A 1039 -4.30 32.37 -31.31
CA LEU A 1039 -4.01 31.07 -30.65
C LEU A 1039 -2.87 31.16 -29.64
#